data_AF-A0AAJ2GDD1-F1
#
_entry.id   AF-A0AAJ2GDD1-F1
#
_cell.length_a   1.000
_cell.length_b   1.000
_cell.length_c   1.000
_cell.angle_alpha   90.00
_cell.angle_beta   90.00
_cell.angle_gamma   90.00
#
_symmetry.space_group_name_H-M   'P 1'
#
loop_
_entity.id
_entity.type
_entity.pdbx_description
1 polymer ?
#
loop_
_entity_poly.entity_id
_entity_poly.type
_entity_poly.pdbx_seq_one_letter_code
_entity_poly.pdbx_strand_id
1 'polypeptide(L)'
;MKKLAHIAFALLASLSTLKAQESPKEEDFYKIVTPPIPEGIILEVGGLTTMPNGSLAISTRRGEVWIVDNPTSRAPYFRKFATGLHEILGLAYKEGALYCAQRGELTKLVDKNGDGKADVYETVYAWPLSGHYHEYSFGPKLAPDGSFFVSGNVAFGDEEWWRGESRVPGRGWIFHITNDGKYEPWATGVRSPAGISMLNGELFYTDNQGDWMGTGGIFQVKKGGFMGHPAGLKWAGLPNSPVKLTEKQFFAERDNRQHRNEQGRAIKPENTLGEEPQFLYQLKQKYDMVQLPAVWLPYGVHGVSTAELILDDTKGNFGPFTGQVFVGDQGQSNIMRIVLEKVKGEYQGASIGFRSGFQSGVLRMAFDKDGSMFVGETNRGWGSAGDANQGLQRLVWNGKMPFEMYTVKAQPDGFEIEFTMPVDRKSAEDLDSYKVVSYLYKHYPVYGSPQINLEDVKITGVKVSDDNKKVRIVLDGMKQYYVHKISLEGVRSASNSWSLVHPDAYYTLNNIPDGERLKVSDLKTTRSGKAQASVSAEPAKEHVSPDGKGKATPAKAGAAAKAPTWEEVKPLLAKNTCLACHAPDKKVVGPSYADVAKRKYSNEKIVELIYAPKPENWPDYATPMAPMPQVSKADAAKIAAWINSLAK
;
A
#
# COMPACT_ATOMS: atom_id res chain seq x y z
N MET A 1 -53.96 -38.01 39.68
CA MET A 1 -52.53 -37.86 39.30
C MET A 1 -52.35 -37.80 37.78
N LYS A 2 -53.01 -36.85 37.10
CA LYS A 2 -52.97 -36.69 35.63
C LYS A 2 -52.98 -35.20 35.24
N LYS A 3 -52.05 -34.40 35.77
CA LYS A 3 -51.89 -32.97 35.38
C LYS A 3 -50.45 -32.42 35.45
N LEU A 4 -49.41 -33.24 35.64
CA LEU A 4 -48.02 -32.76 35.69
C LEU A 4 -47.12 -33.22 34.54
N ALA A 5 -47.58 -34.11 33.65
CA ALA A 5 -46.72 -34.69 32.62
C ALA A 5 -46.68 -33.92 31.28
N HIS A 6 -47.44 -32.82 31.13
CA HIS A 6 -47.52 -32.08 29.85
C HIS A 6 -46.83 -30.72 29.86
N ILE A 7 -46.26 -30.29 30.99
CA ILE A 7 -45.49 -29.04 31.10
C ILE A 7 -43.98 -29.30 30.93
N ALA A 8 -43.51 -30.53 31.16
CA ALA A 8 -42.09 -30.88 31.03
C ALA A 8 -41.62 -31.12 29.58
N PHE A 9 -42.53 -31.35 28.63
CA PHE A 9 -42.17 -31.62 27.22
C PHE A 9 -42.27 -30.39 26.31
N ALA A 10 -42.81 -29.26 26.80
CA ALA A 10 -42.91 -28.00 26.06
C ALA A 10 -41.76 -27.01 26.37
N LEU A 11 -40.87 -27.33 27.30
CA LEU A 11 -39.73 -26.49 27.70
C LEU A 11 -38.36 -26.96 27.15
N LEU A 12 -38.35 -28.01 26.32
CA LEU A 12 -37.15 -28.53 25.66
C LEU A 12 -37.02 -28.11 24.18
N ALA A 13 -37.90 -27.24 23.70
CA ALA A 13 -37.89 -26.74 22.32
C ALA A 13 -37.79 -25.20 22.30
N SER A 14 -36.62 -24.65 22.65
CA SER A 14 -36.09 -23.37 22.14
C SER A 14 -34.94 -22.84 23.02
N LEU A 15 -33.89 -23.64 23.20
CA LEU A 15 -32.56 -23.09 23.45
C LEU A 15 -31.74 -23.36 22.19
N SER A 16 -32.21 -22.81 21.06
CA SER A 16 -31.31 -22.41 20.00
C SER A 16 -30.38 -21.39 20.64
N THR A 17 -29.24 -21.86 21.11
CA THR A 17 -28.09 -21.00 21.33
C THR A 17 -27.91 -20.25 20.01
N LEU A 18 -28.31 -18.99 19.99
CA LEU A 18 -27.85 -18.03 19.00
C LEU A 18 -26.34 -17.99 19.19
N LYS A 19 -25.63 -18.95 18.59
CA LYS A 19 -24.25 -18.72 18.22
C LYS A 19 -24.35 -17.53 17.28
N ALA A 20 -23.99 -16.35 17.77
CA ALA A 20 -23.70 -15.23 16.92
C ALA A 20 -22.67 -15.77 15.92
N GLN A 21 -23.12 -16.04 14.69
CA GLN A 21 -22.25 -16.55 13.66
C GLN A 21 -21.25 -15.44 13.40
N GLU A 22 -19.98 -15.67 13.71
CA GLU A 22 -18.93 -14.71 13.40
C GLU A 22 -19.01 -14.38 11.90
N SER A 23 -18.86 -13.09 11.59
CA SER A 23 -18.85 -12.68 10.18
C SER A 23 -17.61 -13.28 9.51
N PRO A 24 -17.76 -13.86 8.31
CA PRO A 24 -16.63 -14.43 7.58
C PRO A 24 -15.52 -13.41 7.34
N LYS A 25 -14.28 -13.90 7.30
CA LYS A 25 -13.09 -13.09 7.03
C LYS A 25 -12.52 -13.38 5.64
N GLU A 26 -11.50 -12.63 5.25
CA GLU A 26 -10.85 -12.74 3.94
C GLU A 26 -10.40 -14.18 3.59
N GLU A 27 -9.86 -14.92 4.57
CA GLU A 27 -9.40 -16.31 4.41
C GLU A 27 -10.53 -17.32 4.15
N ASP A 28 -11.76 -16.97 4.52
CA ASP A 28 -12.94 -17.82 4.28
C ASP A 28 -13.37 -17.81 2.81
N PHE A 29 -12.92 -16.83 2.02
CA PHE A 29 -13.24 -16.67 0.59
C PHE A 29 -12.04 -16.91 -0.31
N TYR A 30 -10.85 -16.44 0.11
CA TYR A 30 -9.62 -16.53 -0.67
C TYR A 30 -8.53 -17.29 0.08
N LYS A 31 -8.27 -18.52 -0.36
CA LYS A 31 -7.28 -19.41 0.24
C LYS A 31 -5.90 -19.16 -0.35
N ILE A 32 -4.91 -18.99 0.52
CA ILE A 32 -3.50 -18.98 0.14
C ILE A 32 -3.01 -20.43 0.13
N VAL A 33 -2.41 -20.84 -0.99
CA VAL A 33 -1.86 -22.18 -1.21
C VAL A 33 -0.39 -22.04 -1.56
N THR A 34 0.48 -22.73 -0.82
CA THR A 34 1.91 -22.79 -1.14
C THR A 34 2.17 -23.98 -2.08
N PRO A 35 2.52 -23.77 -3.36
CA PRO A 35 2.96 -24.85 -4.23
C PRO A 35 4.26 -25.49 -3.70
N PRO A 36 4.47 -26.80 -3.90
CA PRO A 36 5.73 -27.43 -3.54
C PRO A 36 6.86 -26.90 -4.41
N ILE A 37 7.89 -26.34 -3.77
CA ILE A 37 9.10 -25.84 -4.41
C ILE A 37 10.23 -26.85 -4.12
N PRO A 38 10.98 -27.32 -5.15
CA PRO A 38 12.12 -28.21 -4.94
C PRO A 38 13.16 -27.62 -3.98
N GLU A 39 13.77 -28.50 -3.17
CA GLU A 39 14.81 -28.11 -2.23
C GLU A 39 16.00 -27.42 -2.93
N GLY A 40 16.56 -26.41 -2.29
CA GLY A 40 17.71 -25.66 -2.79
C GLY A 40 17.38 -24.52 -3.77
N ILE A 41 16.14 -24.41 -4.25
CA ILE A 41 15.72 -23.28 -5.08
C ILE A 41 15.39 -22.06 -4.20
N ILE A 42 16.13 -20.97 -4.40
CA ILE A 42 15.88 -19.67 -3.76
C ILE A 42 15.23 -18.76 -4.79
N LEU A 43 13.90 -18.59 -4.73
CA LEU A 43 13.18 -17.85 -5.76
C LEU A 43 13.37 -16.34 -5.63
N GLU A 44 13.30 -15.75 -4.44
CA GLU A 44 13.38 -14.28 -4.25
C GLU A 44 12.71 -13.53 -5.42
N VAL A 45 11.41 -13.80 -5.64
CA VAL A 45 10.78 -13.59 -6.95
C VAL A 45 10.84 -12.12 -7.33
N GLY A 46 11.53 -11.81 -8.43
CA GLY A 46 11.64 -10.45 -8.97
C GLY A 46 10.76 -10.20 -10.21
N GLY A 47 10.29 -11.26 -10.87
CA GLY A 47 9.43 -11.19 -12.04
C GLY A 47 8.58 -12.44 -12.17
N LEU A 48 7.36 -12.27 -12.67
CA LEU A 48 6.37 -13.34 -12.73
C LEU A 48 5.47 -13.14 -13.96
N THR A 49 5.29 -14.16 -14.79
CA THR A 49 4.35 -14.10 -15.91
C THR A 49 3.84 -15.48 -16.29
N THR A 50 2.53 -15.59 -16.50
CA THR A 50 1.90 -16.81 -17.00
C THR A 50 2.06 -16.87 -18.51
N MET A 51 2.61 -17.97 -19.02
CA MET A 51 2.85 -18.18 -20.45
C MET A 51 1.59 -18.68 -21.16
N PRO A 52 1.47 -18.49 -22.49
CA PRO A 52 0.30 -18.94 -23.25
C PRO A 52 0.04 -20.44 -23.22
N ASN A 53 1.03 -21.27 -22.88
CA ASN A 53 0.86 -22.71 -22.69
C ASN A 53 0.32 -23.09 -21.29
N GLY A 54 0.28 -22.15 -20.34
CA GLY A 54 -0.12 -22.39 -18.94
C GLY A 54 1.06 -22.66 -17.99
N SER A 55 2.30 -22.67 -18.48
CA SER A 55 3.48 -22.67 -17.61
C SER A 55 3.68 -21.29 -16.97
N LEU A 56 4.33 -21.24 -15.82
CA LEU A 56 4.65 -19.99 -15.12
C LEU A 56 6.15 -19.69 -15.27
N ALA A 57 6.49 -18.52 -15.79
CA ALA A 57 7.87 -18.04 -15.81
C ALA A 57 8.15 -17.16 -14.59
N ILE A 58 9.25 -17.43 -13.90
CA ILE A 58 9.65 -16.79 -12.65
C ILE A 58 11.09 -16.30 -12.80
N SER A 59 11.36 -15.03 -12.53
CA SER A 59 12.73 -14.53 -12.38
C SER A 59 13.07 -14.34 -10.92
N THR A 60 14.35 -14.55 -10.61
CA THR A 60 14.89 -14.39 -9.26
C THR A 60 15.76 -13.15 -9.19
N ARG A 61 15.82 -12.51 -8.01
CA ARG A 61 16.82 -11.46 -7.76
C ARG A 61 18.27 -11.96 -7.82
N ARG A 62 18.47 -13.28 -7.85
CA ARG A 62 19.76 -13.95 -8.02
C ARG A 62 20.19 -14.13 -9.48
N GLY A 63 19.42 -13.61 -10.44
CA GLY A 63 19.83 -13.62 -11.84
C GLY A 63 19.47 -14.90 -12.59
N GLU A 64 18.43 -15.60 -12.13
CA GLU A 64 17.93 -16.81 -12.77
C GLU A 64 16.52 -16.61 -13.30
N VAL A 65 16.17 -17.37 -14.33
CA VAL A 65 14.79 -17.54 -14.81
C VAL A 65 14.45 -19.01 -14.75
N TRP A 66 13.31 -19.32 -14.14
CA TRP A 66 12.75 -20.66 -14.01
C TRP A 66 11.42 -20.73 -14.77
N ILE A 67 11.17 -21.86 -15.42
CA ILE A 67 9.84 -22.21 -15.90
C ILE A 67 9.27 -23.29 -15.00
N VAL A 68 8.02 -23.09 -14.59
CA VAL A 68 7.23 -24.04 -13.81
C VAL A 68 6.14 -24.60 -14.70
N ASP A 69 6.31 -25.86 -15.09
CA ASP A 69 5.32 -26.59 -15.87
C ASP A 69 4.26 -27.18 -14.93
N ASN A 70 2.98 -27.07 -15.33
CA ASN A 70 1.82 -27.45 -14.53
C ASN A 70 1.83 -26.83 -13.12
N PRO A 71 1.93 -25.49 -12.99
CA PRO A 71 2.19 -24.81 -11.72
C PRO A 71 1.05 -24.98 -10.70
N THR A 72 -0.14 -25.43 -11.13
CA THR A 72 -1.28 -25.70 -10.27
C THR A 72 -1.37 -27.14 -9.74
N SER A 73 -0.52 -28.04 -10.25
CA SER A 73 -0.43 -29.45 -9.86
C SER A 73 0.06 -29.62 -8.41
N ARG A 74 -0.19 -30.79 -7.83
CA ARG A 74 0.45 -31.22 -6.57
C ARG A 74 1.95 -31.50 -6.72
N ALA A 75 2.41 -31.67 -7.95
CA ALA A 75 3.82 -31.90 -8.30
C ALA A 75 4.18 -31.03 -9.53
N PRO A 76 4.36 -29.71 -9.35
CA PRO A 76 4.82 -28.83 -10.41
C PRO A 76 6.28 -29.15 -10.77
N TYR A 77 6.63 -28.98 -12.04
CA TYR A 77 7.99 -29.25 -12.52
C TYR A 77 8.75 -27.95 -12.75
N PHE A 78 9.79 -27.71 -11.95
CA PHE A 78 10.65 -26.54 -12.08
C PHE A 78 11.86 -26.88 -12.95
N ARG A 79 12.07 -26.10 -14.00
CA ARG A 79 13.30 -26.16 -14.82
C ARG A 79 13.96 -24.80 -14.91
N LYS A 80 15.27 -24.77 -14.77
CA LYS A 80 16.06 -23.55 -14.94
C LYS A 80 16.17 -23.25 -16.43
N PHE A 81 15.65 -22.11 -16.84
CA PHE A 81 15.64 -21.64 -18.21
C PHE A 81 16.84 -20.75 -18.52
N ALA A 82 17.18 -19.83 -17.62
CA ALA A 82 18.32 -18.92 -17.78
C ALA A 82 19.04 -18.68 -16.46
N THR A 83 20.31 -18.32 -16.53
CA THR A 83 21.15 -17.87 -15.41
C THR A 83 22.14 -16.78 -15.88
N GLY A 84 22.85 -16.14 -14.95
CA GLY A 84 23.89 -15.14 -15.24
C GLY A 84 23.39 -13.70 -15.46
N LEU A 85 22.13 -13.40 -15.12
CA LEU A 85 21.53 -12.07 -15.28
C LEU A 85 21.71 -11.21 -14.01
N HIS A 86 21.60 -9.88 -14.15
CA HIS A 86 21.84 -8.96 -13.03
C HIS A 86 20.54 -8.47 -12.38
N GLU A 87 20.10 -9.17 -11.32
CA GLU A 87 18.96 -8.79 -10.47
C GLU A 87 17.69 -8.44 -11.26
N ILE A 88 16.99 -9.49 -11.71
CA ILE A 88 15.86 -9.35 -12.63
C ILE A 88 14.61 -8.95 -11.86
N LEU A 89 14.06 -7.76 -12.14
CA LEU A 89 12.90 -7.21 -11.44
C LEU A 89 11.68 -7.02 -12.36
N GLY A 90 11.50 -7.98 -13.27
CA GLY A 90 10.27 -8.26 -13.97
C GLY A 90 10.49 -9.13 -15.21
N LEU A 91 9.40 -9.71 -15.69
CA LEU A 91 9.37 -10.62 -16.84
C LEU A 91 8.15 -10.33 -17.70
N ALA A 92 8.33 -10.43 -19.01
CA ALA A 92 7.25 -10.46 -19.98
C ALA A 92 7.50 -11.60 -20.99
N TYR A 93 6.44 -12.25 -21.43
CA TYR A 93 6.50 -13.21 -22.53
C TYR A 93 5.90 -12.60 -23.79
N LYS A 94 6.64 -12.65 -24.90
CA LYS A 94 6.19 -12.14 -26.20
C LYS A 94 6.83 -12.95 -27.32
N GLU A 95 6.02 -13.37 -28.30
CA GLU A 95 6.49 -13.96 -29.56
C GLU A 95 7.52 -15.11 -29.38
N GLY A 96 7.25 -16.02 -28.44
CA GLY A 96 8.13 -17.17 -28.20
C GLY A 96 9.32 -16.89 -27.28
N ALA A 97 9.55 -15.64 -26.88
CA ALA A 97 10.68 -15.23 -26.07
C ALA A 97 10.26 -14.65 -24.72
N LEU A 98 11.17 -14.74 -23.74
CA LEU A 98 11.06 -14.00 -22.49
C LEU A 98 11.89 -12.72 -22.56
N TYR A 99 11.33 -11.63 -22.06
CA TYR A 99 12.00 -10.34 -21.93
C TYR A 99 12.10 -10.01 -20.46
N CYS A 100 13.27 -9.54 -20.03
CA CYS A 100 13.52 -9.23 -18.64
C CYS A 100 14.25 -7.88 -18.50
N ALA A 101 13.82 -7.08 -17.52
CA ALA A 101 14.58 -5.90 -17.12
C ALA A 101 15.54 -6.35 -16.04
N GLN A 102 16.81 -6.38 -16.39
CA GLN A 102 17.89 -6.45 -15.43
C GLN A 102 18.37 -5.04 -15.10
N ARG A 103 19.27 -4.92 -14.14
CA ARG A 103 19.64 -3.64 -13.55
C ARG A 103 19.99 -2.55 -14.57
N GLY A 104 20.75 -2.89 -15.61
CA GLY A 104 21.22 -1.94 -16.63
C GLY A 104 20.71 -2.23 -18.04
N GLU A 105 19.76 -3.15 -18.24
CA GLU A 105 19.45 -3.62 -19.59
C GLU A 105 18.07 -4.29 -19.70
N LEU A 106 17.45 -4.14 -20.86
CA LEU A 106 16.35 -4.98 -21.33
C LEU A 106 16.94 -6.11 -22.17
N THR A 107 16.80 -7.34 -21.70
CA THR A 107 17.38 -8.53 -22.33
C THR A 107 16.27 -9.45 -22.82
N LYS A 108 16.41 -9.96 -24.05
CA LYS A 108 15.57 -10.99 -24.65
C LYS A 108 16.26 -12.34 -24.52
N LEU A 109 15.50 -13.33 -24.05
CA LEU A 109 15.92 -14.71 -23.81
C LEU A 109 15.16 -15.64 -24.76
N VAL A 110 15.89 -16.44 -25.55
CA VAL A 110 15.31 -17.33 -26.56
C VAL A 110 15.86 -18.74 -26.41
N ASP A 111 14.96 -19.71 -26.42
CA ASP A 111 15.25 -21.13 -26.64
C ASP A 111 15.19 -21.41 -28.14
N LYS A 112 16.35 -21.62 -28.76
CA LYS A 112 16.48 -21.75 -30.21
C LYS A 112 16.37 -23.21 -30.65
N ASN A 113 16.74 -24.14 -29.79
CA ASN A 113 16.80 -25.56 -30.09
C ASN A 113 15.61 -26.37 -29.50
N GLY A 114 14.77 -25.76 -28.67
CA GLY A 114 13.59 -26.35 -28.06
C GLY A 114 13.87 -27.25 -26.86
N ASP A 115 15.05 -27.19 -26.25
CA ASP A 115 15.44 -28.03 -25.10
C ASP A 115 14.91 -27.51 -23.76
N GLY A 116 14.20 -26.38 -23.76
CA GLY A 116 13.66 -25.75 -22.58
C GLY A 116 14.65 -24.84 -21.84
N LYS A 117 15.73 -24.38 -22.49
CA LYS A 117 16.71 -23.42 -21.94
C LYS A 117 16.95 -22.27 -22.91
N ALA A 118 17.37 -21.13 -22.36
CA ALA A 118 17.79 -20.01 -23.17
C ALA A 118 19.16 -20.28 -23.82
N ASP A 119 19.20 -20.32 -25.15
CA ASP A 119 20.42 -20.37 -25.95
C ASP A 119 20.96 -18.97 -26.28
N VAL A 120 20.06 -17.98 -26.35
CA VAL A 120 20.38 -16.61 -26.79
C VAL A 120 19.96 -15.61 -25.72
N TYR A 121 20.91 -14.72 -25.42
CA TYR A 121 20.75 -13.56 -24.55
C TYR A 121 21.03 -12.33 -25.41
N GLU A 122 19.98 -11.67 -25.87
CA GLU A 122 20.07 -10.54 -26.78
C GLU A 122 19.76 -9.25 -26.03
N THR A 123 20.72 -8.32 -26.07
CA THR A 123 20.51 -6.96 -25.56
C THR A 123 19.60 -6.18 -26.50
N VAL A 124 18.40 -5.84 -26.01
CA VAL A 124 17.47 -4.96 -26.74
C VAL A 124 17.91 -3.50 -26.57
N TYR A 125 18.22 -3.11 -25.34
CA TYR A 125 18.78 -1.79 -25.03
C TYR A 125 19.46 -1.79 -23.64
N ALA A 126 20.58 -1.07 -23.51
CA ALA A 126 21.33 -0.90 -22.28
C ALA A 126 21.33 0.55 -21.80
N TRP A 127 21.24 0.78 -20.50
CA TRP A 127 21.25 2.10 -19.85
C TRP A 127 22.28 2.15 -18.71
N PRO A 128 22.79 3.35 -18.35
CA PRO A 128 23.91 3.46 -17.42
C PRO A 128 23.57 3.04 -15.98
N LEU A 129 24.60 2.60 -15.26
CA LEU A 129 24.60 2.32 -13.82
C LEU A 129 25.66 3.18 -13.14
N SER A 130 25.35 3.75 -11.99
CA SER A 130 26.36 4.36 -11.11
C SER A 130 27.05 3.33 -10.21
N GLY A 131 26.54 2.10 -10.17
CA GLY A 131 26.97 1.05 -9.24
C GLY A 131 26.31 1.14 -7.85
N HIS A 132 25.42 2.10 -7.61
CA HIS A 132 24.76 2.24 -6.30
C HIS A 132 23.70 1.15 -6.10
N TYR A 133 23.69 0.52 -4.92
CA TYR A 133 22.89 -0.69 -4.63
C TYR A 133 21.36 -0.49 -4.76
N HIS A 134 20.88 0.74 -4.69
CA HIS A 134 19.45 1.08 -4.80
C HIS A 134 19.00 1.39 -6.24
N GLU A 135 19.89 1.34 -7.23
CA GLU A 135 19.51 1.57 -8.65
C GLU A 135 18.87 0.33 -9.28
N TYR A 136 17.63 0.02 -8.90
CA TYR A 136 16.80 -1.05 -9.47
C TYR A 136 16.16 -0.62 -10.81
N SER A 137 15.80 -1.60 -11.64
CA SER A 137 15.01 -1.37 -12.86
C SER A 137 13.84 -2.33 -12.88
N PHE A 138 12.61 -1.82 -12.93
CA PHE A 138 11.40 -2.64 -12.84
C PHE A 138 10.69 -2.75 -14.19
N GLY A 139 10.03 -3.89 -14.41
CA GLY A 139 9.42 -4.25 -15.69
C GLY A 139 10.22 -5.36 -16.41
N PRO A 140 10.09 -5.51 -17.73
CA PRO A 140 9.31 -4.67 -18.61
C PRO A 140 7.81 -4.93 -18.46
N LYS A 141 7.01 -3.95 -18.89
CA LYS A 141 5.62 -4.17 -19.24
C LYS A 141 5.41 -3.88 -20.71
N LEU A 142 4.62 -4.72 -21.36
CA LEU A 142 4.31 -4.59 -22.77
C LEU A 142 3.27 -3.50 -22.97
N ALA A 143 3.56 -2.52 -23.82
CA ALA A 143 2.58 -1.58 -24.31
C ALA A 143 1.63 -2.26 -25.33
N PRO A 144 0.50 -1.62 -25.74
CA PRO A 144 -0.46 -2.23 -26.66
C PRO A 144 0.11 -2.56 -28.05
N ASP A 145 1.14 -1.85 -28.49
CA ASP A 145 1.89 -2.11 -29.74
C ASP A 145 3.02 -3.15 -29.55
N GLY A 146 3.10 -3.76 -28.36
CA GLY A 146 4.09 -4.76 -27.99
C GLY A 146 5.48 -4.21 -27.67
N SER A 147 5.67 -2.88 -27.64
CA SER A 147 6.90 -2.26 -27.13
C SER A 147 6.99 -2.38 -25.60
N PHE A 148 8.04 -1.81 -24.99
CA PHE A 148 8.35 -2.02 -23.59
C PHE A 148 8.37 -0.71 -22.80
N PHE A 149 7.82 -0.76 -21.59
CA PHE A 149 8.06 0.25 -20.55
C PHE A 149 8.89 -0.35 -19.43
N VAL A 150 9.85 0.44 -18.94
CA VAL A 150 10.71 0.14 -17.80
C VAL A 150 10.80 1.37 -16.90
N SER A 151 10.84 1.17 -15.58
CA SER A 151 11.06 2.24 -14.61
C SER A 151 12.45 2.10 -13.98
N GLY A 152 13.16 3.22 -13.85
CA GLY A 152 14.46 3.30 -13.19
C GLY A 152 14.34 3.92 -11.81
N ASN A 153 14.76 3.17 -10.79
CA ASN A 153 14.79 3.60 -9.39
C ASN A 153 15.81 4.72 -9.15
N VAL A 154 15.62 5.55 -8.13
CA VAL A 154 16.67 6.49 -7.66
C VAL A 154 17.74 5.77 -6.84
N ALA A 155 18.96 6.30 -6.86
CA ALA A 155 20.01 6.00 -5.88
C ALA A 155 19.76 6.78 -4.58
N PHE A 156 20.65 6.65 -3.60
CA PHE A 156 20.71 7.52 -2.42
C PHE A 156 22.06 8.26 -2.37
N GLY A 157 22.16 9.34 -1.59
CA GLY A 157 23.43 9.99 -1.30
C GLY A 157 24.32 9.14 -0.40
N ASP A 158 25.65 9.26 -0.54
CA ASP A 158 26.59 8.49 0.32
C ASP A 158 26.54 8.99 1.77
N GLU A 159 26.59 10.32 1.97
CA GLU A 159 26.37 10.96 3.27
C GLU A 159 24.86 11.11 3.56
N GLU A 160 24.10 11.54 2.54
CA GLU A 160 22.66 11.79 2.61
C GLU A 160 21.85 10.56 2.19
N TRP A 161 22.01 9.45 2.92
CA TRP A 161 21.38 8.16 2.60
C TRP A 161 19.85 8.18 2.54
N TRP A 162 19.22 9.23 3.06
CA TRP A 162 17.78 9.46 3.07
C TRP A 162 17.25 10.20 1.83
N ARG A 163 18.14 10.73 0.98
CA ARG A 163 17.78 11.57 -0.18
C ARG A 163 17.94 10.80 -1.47
N GLY A 164 16.86 10.70 -2.24
CA GLY A 164 16.87 10.10 -3.57
C GLY A 164 17.72 10.90 -4.56
N GLU A 165 18.55 10.22 -5.34
CA GLU A 165 19.44 10.83 -6.33
C GLU A 165 19.34 10.14 -7.70
N SER A 166 19.31 10.93 -8.77
CA SER A 166 19.50 10.43 -10.12
C SER A 166 20.97 10.58 -10.53
N ARG A 167 21.81 9.60 -10.16
CA ARG A 167 23.26 9.68 -10.37
C ARG A 167 23.65 9.59 -11.85
N VAL A 168 22.89 8.83 -12.63
CA VAL A 168 23.05 8.66 -14.09
C VAL A 168 21.69 8.80 -14.81
N PRO A 169 21.67 9.13 -16.13
CA PRO A 169 20.44 9.23 -16.90
C PRO A 169 19.56 7.97 -16.80
N GLY A 170 18.24 8.16 -16.79
CA GLY A 170 17.26 7.06 -16.69
C GLY A 170 16.88 6.65 -15.26
N ARG A 171 17.58 7.15 -14.23
CA ARG A 171 17.23 6.92 -12.80
C ARG A 171 16.24 7.97 -12.30
N GLY A 172 15.19 7.57 -11.59
CA GLY A 172 14.06 8.46 -11.29
C GLY A 172 13.21 8.79 -12.53
N TRP A 173 13.24 7.91 -13.54
CA TRP A 173 12.50 8.04 -14.79
C TRP A 173 11.75 6.75 -15.15
N ILE A 174 10.64 6.90 -15.86
CA ILE A 174 10.04 5.84 -16.65
C ILE A 174 10.39 6.10 -18.11
N PHE A 175 10.76 5.06 -18.84
CA PHE A 175 11.18 5.16 -20.23
C PHE A 175 10.58 4.04 -21.08
N HIS A 176 10.47 4.35 -22.36
CA HIS A 176 9.92 3.51 -23.40
C HIS A 176 11.05 2.94 -24.25
N ILE A 177 11.00 1.65 -24.56
CA ILE A 177 11.92 0.98 -25.48
C ILE A 177 11.07 0.35 -26.57
N THR A 178 11.30 0.78 -27.80
CA THR A 178 10.65 0.25 -29.00
C THR A 178 11.13 -1.16 -29.33
N ASN A 179 10.39 -1.86 -30.20
CA ASN A 179 10.73 -3.23 -30.61
C ASN A 179 12.08 -3.35 -31.33
N ASP A 180 12.54 -2.28 -31.98
CA ASP A 180 13.85 -2.15 -32.64
C ASP A 180 14.95 -1.60 -31.71
N GLY A 181 14.68 -1.49 -30.39
CA GLY A 181 15.69 -1.15 -29.39
C GLY A 181 15.98 0.34 -29.23
N LYS A 182 15.14 1.24 -29.78
CA LYS A 182 15.27 2.68 -29.56
C LYS A 182 14.68 3.09 -28.20
N TYR A 183 15.48 3.81 -27.42
CA TYR A 183 15.15 4.37 -26.11
C TYR A 183 14.51 5.76 -26.18
N GLU A 184 13.45 5.97 -25.40
CA GLU A 184 12.75 7.23 -25.28
C GLU A 184 12.41 7.54 -23.80
N PRO A 185 12.95 8.62 -23.21
CA PRO A 185 12.47 9.10 -21.92
C PRO A 185 10.97 9.39 -22.00
N TRP A 186 10.20 8.91 -21.01
CA TRP A 186 8.75 9.03 -21.04
C TRP A 186 8.24 10.03 -20.00
N ALA A 187 8.58 9.84 -18.73
CA ALA A 187 8.15 10.69 -17.62
C ALA A 187 9.17 10.61 -16.47
N THR A 188 9.17 11.61 -15.58
CA THR A 188 10.11 11.69 -14.45
C THR A 188 9.42 12.00 -13.14
N GLY A 189 10.19 11.95 -12.05
CA GLY A 189 9.71 12.23 -10.71
C GLY A 189 9.07 11.06 -10.01
N VAL A 190 9.50 9.86 -10.40
CA VAL A 190 9.34 8.63 -9.62
C VAL A 190 10.51 8.50 -8.63
N ARG A 191 10.23 7.93 -7.45
CA ARG A 191 11.28 7.64 -6.45
C ARG A 191 11.63 6.16 -6.48
N SER A 192 10.70 5.33 -6.02
CA SER A 192 10.85 3.88 -5.94
C SER A 192 9.72 3.15 -6.68
N PRO A 193 9.72 3.17 -8.03
CA PRO A 193 8.62 2.71 -8.86
C PRO A 193 8.53 1.17 -9.00
N ALA A 194 8.39 0.44 -7.88
CA ALA A 194 8.52 -1.01 -7.82
C ALA A 194 7.42 -1.80 -8.57
N GLY A 195 6.27 -1.18 -8.81
CA GLY A 195 5.22 -1.70 -9.68
C GLY A 195 5.02 -0.81 -10.88
N ILE A 196 5.10 -1.40 -12.07
CA ILE A 196 4.73 -0.77 -13.34
C ILE A 196 3.74 -1.70 -14.03
N SER A 197 2.71 -1.16 -14.68
CA SER A 197 1.67 -1.95 -15.32
C SER A 197 0.93 -1.19 -16.41
N MET A 198 0.29 -1.95 -17.29
CA MET A 198 -0.66 -1.42 -18.26
C MET A 198 -2.07 -1.76 -17.80
N LEU A 199 -2.87 -0.73 -17.51
CA LEU A 199 -4.27 -0.90 -17.13
C LEU A 199 -5.13 -0.36 -18.27
N ASN A 200 -5.91 -1.23 -18.91
CA ASN A 200 -6.77 -0.86 -20.05
C ASN A 200 -6.02 -0.10 -21.16
N GLY A 201 -4.76 -0.47 -21.41
CA GLY A 201 -3.90 0.17 -22.43
C GLY A 201 -3.27 1.50 -22.02
N GLU A 202 -3.51 1.99 -20.80
CA GLU A 202 -2.85 3.17 -20.23
C GLU A 202 -1.75 2.75 -19.24
N LEU A 203 -0.65 3.50 -19.20
CA LEU A 203 0.50 3.22 -18.33
C LEU A 203 0.24 3.71 -16.90
N PHE A 204 0.49 2.84 -15.93
CA PHE A 204 0.43 3.15 -14.51
C PHE A 204 1.67 2.64 -13.79
N TYR A 205 1.94 3.24 -12.63
CA TYR A 205 2.96 2.74 -11.72
C TYR A 205 2.55 2.97 -10.26
N THR A 206 3.21 2.24 -9.36
CA THR A 206 3.16 2.45 -7.91
C THR A 206 4.47 3.05 -7.42
N ASP A 207 4.41 3.97 -6.45
CA ASP A 207 5.59 4.51 -5.79
C ASP A 207 5.65 4.12 -4.31
N ASN A 208 6.83 4.16 -3.71
CA ASN A 208 7.02 3.91 -2.28
C ASN A 208 7.24 5.22 -1.53
N GLN A 209 6.80 5.23 -0.28
CA GLN A 209 7.08 6.31 0.66
C GLN A 209 8.60 6.59 0.73
N GLY A 210 8.94 7.88 0.80
CA GLY A 210 10.26 8.36 1.18
C GLY A 210 10.36 9.87 1.03
N ASP A 211 11.55 10.40 0.78
CA ASP A 211 11.71 11.83 0.54
C ASP A 211 10.83 12.30 -0.62
N TRP A 212 10.15 13.43 -0.46
CA TRP A 212 9.14 13.98 -1.39
C TRP A 212 7.89 13.13 -1.62
N MET A 213 7.90 11.85 -1.26
CA MET A 213 6.78 10.92 -1.42
C MET A 213 6.17 10.60 -0.05
N GLY A 214 5.12 11.36 0.31
CA GLY A 214 4.53 11.30 1.65
C GLY A 214 4.03 9.90 2.04
N THR A 215 3.52 9.13 1.09
CA THR A 215 3.12 7.73 1.27
C THR A 215 3.14 6.98 -0.07
N GLY A 216 2.81 5.68 -0.07
CA GLY A 216 2.68 4.90 -1.30
C GLY A 216 1.50 5.36 -2.14
N GLY A 217 1.52 5.12 -3.45
CA GLY A 217 0.42 5.57 -4.30
C GLY A 217 0.48 5.02 -5.69
N ILE A 218 -0.65 5.08 -6.39
CA ILE A 218 -0.83 4.65 -7.77
C ILE A 218 -1.02 5.87 -8.63
N PHE A 219 -0.27 5.94 -9.73
CA PHE A 219 -0.28 7.07 -10.64
C PHE A 219 -0.53 6.58 -12.05
N GLN A 220 -1.38 7.31 -12.78
CA GLN A 220 -1.32 7.27 -14.24
C GLN A 220 0.01 7.90 -14.67
N VAL A 221 0.59 7.44 -15.78
CA VAL A 221 1.82 8.01 -16.36
C VAL A 221 1.58 8.47 -17.79
N LYS A 222 1.45 9.78 -17.97
CA LYS A 222 1.43 10.42 -19.30
C LYS A 222 2.85 10.83 -19.74
N LYS A 223 3.11 10.77 -21.04
CA LYS A 223 4.37 11.26 -21.63
C LYS A 223 4.60 12.73 -21.26
N GLY A 224 5.82 13.07 -20.84
CA GLY A 224 6.19 14.40 -20.34
C GLY A 224 5.75 14.68 -18.90
N GLY A 225 5.18 13.69 -18.19
CA GLY A 225 4.71 13.84 -16.82
C GLY A 225 5.80 14.04 -15.77
N PHE A 226 5.43 14.71 -14.68
CA PHE A 226 6.20 14.82 -13.45
C PHE A 226 5.37 14.31 -12.24
N MET A 227 5.85 13.28 -11.55
CA MET A 227 5.08 12.60 -10.50
C MET A 227 5.41 13.06 -9.06
N GLY A 228 6.31 14.04 -8.92
CA GLY A 228 6.51 14.78 -7.67
C GLY A 228 7.91 14.66 -7.05
N HIS A 229 8.70 13.63 -7.37
CA HIS A 229 10.05 13.49 -6.83
C HIS A 229 11.09 14.27 -7.66
N PRO A 230 11.91 15.18 -7.09
CA PRO A 230 12.72 16.08 -7.91
C PRO A 230 13.98 15.44 -8.53
N ALA A 231 14.48 14.32 -8.01
CA ALA A 231 15.79 13.79 -8.41
C ALA A 231 15.98 13.58 -9.92
N GLY A 232 14.93 13.16 -10.64
CA GLY A 232 15.01 12.94 -12.08
C GLY A 232 15.07 14.23 -12.91
N LEU A 233 14.69 15.39 -12.34
CA LEU A 233 14.73 16.70 -13.02
C LEU A 233 16.15 17.13 -13.40
N LYS A 234 17.17 16.57 -12.73
CA LYS A 234 18.58 16.72 -13.11
C LYS A 234 18.85 16.44 -14.59
N TRP A 235 18.08 15.51 -15.19
CA TRP A 235 18.21 15.12 -16.60
C TRP A 235 17.12 15.68 -17.51
N ALA A 236 16.21 16.52 -16.99
CA ALA A 236 15.11 17.08 -17.78
C ALA A 236 15.59 18.04 -18.89
N GLY A 237 16.82 18.54 -18.81
CA GLY A 237 17.44 19.37 -19.84
C GLY A 237 18.05 18.61 -21.03
N LEU A 238 18.05 17.27 -21.02
CA LEU A 238 18.57 16.49 -22.14
C LEU A 238 17.72 16.71 -23.42
N PRO A 239 18.32 16.69 -24.62
CA PRO A 239 17.61 17.05 -25.86
C PRO A 239 16.34 16.23 -26.14
N ASN A 240 16.29 14.97 -25.72
CA ASN A 240 15.17 14.06 -25.91
C ASN A 240 14.18 14.03 -24.72
N SER A 241 14.34 14.91 -23.73
CA SER A 241 13.44 14.98 -22.58
C SER A 241 12.06 15.55 -22.97
N PRO A 242 10.96 14.81 -22.73
CA PRO A 242 9.62 15.34 -22.89
C PRO A 242 9.19 16.23 -21.72
N VAL A 243 9.90 16.19 -20.58
CA VAL A 243 9.59 16.97 -19.38
C VAL A 243 10.21 18.35 -19.49
N LYS A 244 9.43 19.40 -19.21
CA LYS A 244 9.85 20.80 -19.36
C LYS A 244 10.15 21.53 -18.05
N LEU A 245 9.71 20.99 -16.92
CA LEU A 245 10.10 21.49 -15.61
C LEU A 245 11.59 21.19 -15.37
N THR A 246 12.36 22.22 -15.03
CA THR A 246 13.77 22.07 -14.66
C THR A 246 13.94 21.97 -13.16
N GLU A 247 15.04 21.36 -12.72
CA GLU A 247 15.42 21.27 -11.31
C GLU A 247 15.52 22.66 -10.65
N LYS A 248 16.11 23.64 -11.38
CA LYS A 248 16.22 25.02 -10.91
C LYS A 248 14.86 25.68 -10.68
N GLN A 249 13.89 25.46 -11.57
CA GLN A 249 12.53 25.99 -11.41
C GLN A 249 11.83 25.35 -10.22
N PHE A 250 11.97 24.04 -10.04
CA PHE A 250 11.38 23.34 -8.91
C PHE A 250 11.94 23.86 -7.56
N PHE A 251 13.27 23.93 -7.42
CA PHE A 251 13.89 24.38 -6.17
C PHE A 251 13.86 25.89 -5.94
N ALA A 252 13.42 26.69 -6.91
CA ALA A 252 13.08 28.09 -6.68
C ALA A 252 11.82 28.27 -5.82
N GLU A 253 10.98 27.22 -5.73
CA GLU A 253 9.67 27.25 -5.04
C GLU A 253 9.59 26.26 -3.87
N ARG A 254 10.44 25.24 -3.89
CA ARG A 254 10.48 24.15 -2.91
C ARG A 254 11.87 24.13 -2.28
N ASP A 255 11.92 24.36 -0.97
CA ASP A 255 13.16 24.22 -0.22
C ASP A 255 13.60 22.74 -0.21
N ASN A 256 14.83 22.49 -0.63
CA ASN A 256 15.42 21.16 -0.63
C ASN A 256 16.01 20.76 0.73
N ARG A 257 16.04 21.68 1.71
CA ARG A 257 16.51 21.51 3.10
C ARG A 257 17.89 20.88 3.23
N GLN A 258 18.78 21.17 2.28
CA GLN A 258 20.15 20.67 2.28
C GLN A 258 21.06 21.53 3.15
N HIS A 259 20.84 21.47 4.46
CA HIS A 259 21.63 22.21 5.44
C HIS A 259 22.81 21.37 5.94
N ARG A 260 23.90 22.05 6.30
CA ARG A 260 25.09 21.44 6.92
C ARG A 260 25.34 22.06 8.28
N ASN A 261 25.85 21.27 9.22
CA ASN A 261 26.25 21.76 10.53
C ASN A 261 27.60 22.51 10.46
N GLU A 262 28.07 23.05 11.59
CA GLU A 262 29.34 23.79 11.69
C GLU A 262 30.57 22.94 11.28
N GLN A 263 30.47 21.62 11.35
CA GLN A 263 31.52 20.67 10.95
C GLN A 263 31.41 20.25 9.48
N GLY A 264 30.49 20.86 8.71
CA GLY A 264 30.26 20.55 7.31
C GLY A 264 29.50 19.23 7.07
N ARG A 265 28.93 18.60 8.09
CA ARG A 265 28.14 17.36 7.96
C ARG A 265 26.69 17.68 7.56
N ALA A 266 26.13 16.88 6.65
CA ALA A 266 24.74 17.02 6.23
C ALA A 266 23.78 16.78 7.40
N ILE A 267 22.75 17.62 7.51
CA ILE A 267 21.69 17.50 8.50
C ILE A 267 20.49 16.83 7.82
N LYS A 268 20.04 15.70 8.38
CA LYS A 268 18.84 15.01 7.90
C LYS A 268 17.60 15.89 8.11
N PRO A 269 16.79 16.17 7.07
CA PRO A 269 15.54 16.88 7.24
C PRO A 269 14.56 16.08 8.10
N GLU A 270 13.93 16.78 9.04
CA GLU A 270 12.89 16.21 9.92
C GLU A 270 11.55 16.89 9.68
N ASN A 271 10.47 16.20 10.05
CA ASN A 271 9.14 16.78 9.99
C ASN A 271 8.96 17.84 11.09
N THR A 272 8.91 19.10 10.70
CA THR A 272 8.63 20.22 11.62
C THR A 272 7.11 20.37 11.84
N LEU A 273 6.69 20.37 13.10
CA LEU A 273 5.31 20.67 13.50
C LEU A 273 5.06 22.19 13.42
N GLY A 274 3.87 22.59 12.93
CA GLY A 274 3.48 24.00 12.79
C GLY A 274 4.09 24.74 11.60
N GLU A 275 4.96 24.09 10.83
CA GLU A 275 5.40 24.60 9.53
C GLU A 275 4.24 24.58 8.52
N GLU A 276 4.11 25.65 7.74
CA GLU A 276 3.11 25.74 6.68
C GLU A 276 3.34 24.63 5.64
N PRO A 277 2.38 23.70 5.48
CA PRO A 277 2.58 22.52 4.66
C PRO A 277 2.51 22.86 3.17
N GLN A 278 3.44 22.30 2.42
CA GLN A 278 3.42 22.32 0.96
C GLN A 278 2.79 21.02 0.43
N PHE A 279 2.02 21.11 -0.66
CA PHE A 279 1.29 19.97 -1.22
C PHE A 279 1.58 19.78 -2.70
N LEU A 280 1.52 18.53 -3.18
CA LEU A 280 1.75 18.22 -4.60
C LEU A 280 0.69 18.85 -5.51
N TYR A 281 -0.56 18.97 -5.08
CA TYR A 281 -1.62 19.59 -5.89
C TYR A 281 -1.37 21.08 -6.16
N GLN A 282 -0.64 21.78 -5.29
CA GLN A 282 -0.26 23.17 -5.52
C GLN A 282 0.71 23.28 -6.70
N LEU A 283 1.61 22.30 -6.88
CA LEU A 283 2.46 22.23 -8.07
C LEU A 283 1.63 21.95 -9.31
N LYS A 284 0.62 21.05 -9.22
CA LYS A 284 -0.30 20.78 -10.33
C LYS A 284 -1.09 22.01 -10.79
N GLN A 285 -1.52 22.85 -9.87
CA GLN A 285 -2.20 24.10 -10.20
C GLN A 285 -1.32 25.07 -11.02
N LYS A 286 0.00 24.91 -10.97
CA LYS A 286 0.96 25.76 -11.66
C LYS A 286 1.55 25.11 -12.92
N TYR A 287 1.72 23.79 -12.90
CA TYR A 287 2.40 23.03 -13.94
C TYR A 287 1.51 21.85 -14.38
N ASP A 288 0.89 21.97 -15.56
CA ASP A 288 -0.03 20.95 -16.11
C ASP A 288 0.59 19.54 -16.24
N MET A 289 1.92 19.46 -16.36
CA MET A 289 2.65 18.20 -16.44
C MET A 289 2.70 17.43 -15.12
N VAL A 290 2.40 18.07 -13.99
CA VAL A 290 2.39 17.42 -12.67
C VAL A 290 1.19 16.48 -12.60
N GLN A 291 1.47 15.21 -12.31
CA GLN A 291 0.45 14.17 -12.15
C GLN A 291 0.26 13.86 -10.67
N LEU A 292 -0.98 13.97 -10.22
CA LEU A 292 -1.38 13.50 -8.90
C LEU A 292 -1.58 11.99 -8.93
N PRO A 293 -1.42 11.31 -7.79
CA PRO A 293 -1.82 9.91 -7.71
C PRO A 293 -3.31 9.79 -7.97
N ALA A 294 -3.67 8.75 -8.70
CA ALA A 294 -5.05 8.30 -8.78
C ALA A 294 -5.53 7.84 -7.40
N VAL A 295 -4.68 7.11 -6.65
CA VAL A 295 -5.01 6.61 -5.32
C VAL A 295 -3.78 6.65 -4.43
N TRP A 296 -3.86 7.34 -3.30
CA TRP A 296 -2.92 7.22 -2.19
C TRP A 296 -3.18 5.93 -1.41
N LEU A 297 -2.10 5.26 -1.00
CA LEU A 297 -2.11 4.06 -0.18
C LEU A 297 -1.58 4.41 1.21
N PRO A 298 -2.44 4.50 2.24
CA PRO A 298 -2.02 5.04 3.53
C PRO A 298 -0.96 4.19 4.22
N TYR A 299 0.16 4.84 4.56
CA TYR A 299 1.29 4.20 5.20
C TYR A 299 0.90 3.47 6.48
N GLY A 300 1.36 2.23 6.63
CA GLY A 300 1.07 1.41 7.79
C GLY A 300 -0.35 0.85 7.80
N VAL A 301 -1.17 1.09 6.77
CA VAL A 301 -2.50 0.49 6.68
C VAL A 301 -2.68 -0.31 5.40
N HIS A 302 -2.51 0.33 4.23
CA HIS A 302 -2.59 -0.31 2.92
C HIS A 302 -1.21 -0.36 2.27
N GLY A 303 -0.19 -0.53 3.11
CA GLY A 303 1.18 -0.74 2.67
C GLY A 303 2.21 0.13 3.37
N VAL A 304 3.45 -0.31 3.24
CA VAL A 304 4.66 0.43 3.64
C VAL A 304 5.72 0.40 2.53
N SER A 305 5.59 -0.52 1.56
CA SER A 305 6.45 -0.69 0.39
C SER A 305 5.63 -1.27 -0.76
N THR A 306 4.91 -0.40 -1.46
CA THR A 306 3.97 -0.76 -2.53
C THR A 306 4.70 -1.44 -3.70
N ALA A 307 4.14 -2.54 -4.20
CA ALA A 307 4.74 -3.35 -5.24
C ALA A 307 3.88 -3.37 -6.52
N GLU A 308 3.91 -4.48 -7.26
CA GLU A 308 3.20 -4.65 -8.52
C GLU A 308 1.69 -4.39 -8.40
N LEU A 309 1.12 -3.87 -9.49
CA LEU A 309 -0.30 -3.71 -9.70
C LEU A 309 -0.77 -4.48 -10.95
N ILE A 310 -1.86 -5.22 -10.84
CA ILE A 310 -2.45 -5.98 -11.95
C ILE A 310 -3.96 -5.79 -12.03
N LEU A 311 -4.50 -5.78 -13.25
CA LEU A 311 -5.94 -5.72 -13.52
C LEU A 311 -6.54 -7.13 -13.43
N ASP A 312 -7.69 -7.27 -12.77
CA ASP A 312 -8.49 -8.49 -12.87
C ASP A 312 -9.28 -8.51 -14.19
N ASP A 313 -8.75 -9.25 -15.16
CA ASP A 313 -9.39 -9.54 -16.44
C ASP A 313 -9.93 -10.98 -16.51
N THR A 314 -10.06 -11.65 -15.36
CA THR A 314 -10.44 -13.08 -15.28
C THR A 314 -11.92 -13.35 -15.56
N LYS A 315 -12.73 -12.31 -15.82
CA LYS A 315 -14.16 -12.39 -16.18
C LYS A 315 -14.99 -13.16 -15.14
N GLY A 316 -14.71 -12.93 -13.87
CA GLY A 316 -15.42 -13.49 -12.72
C GLY A 316 -14.80 -14.77 -12.15
N ASN A 317 -13.76 -15.33 -12.80
CA ASN A 317 -13.12 -16.55 -12.31
C ASN A 317 -12.32 -16.32 -11.01
N PHE A 318 -11.86 -15.09 -10.77
CA PHE A 318 -11.22 -14.69 -9.51
C PHE A 318 -12.19 -14.05 -8.49
N GLY A 319 -13.50 -14.23 -8.67
CA GLY A 319 -14.51 -13.64 -7.79
C GLY A 319 -15.13 -12.38 -8.36
N PRO A 320 -15.82 -11.58 -7.52
CA PRO A 320 -16.72 -10.54 -8.02
C PRO A 320 -16.01 -9.31 -8.59
N PHE A 321 -14.69 -9.16 -8.39
CA PHE A 321 -13.96 -7.89 -8.56
C PHE A 321 -13.38 -7.66 -9.96
N THR A 322 -13.91 -8.33 -10.98
CA THR A 322 -13.48 -8.14 -12.37
C THR A 322 -13.51 -6.67 -12.78
N GLY A 323 -12.46 -6.25 -13.49
CA GLY A 323 -12.23 -4.87 -13.92
C GLY A 323 -11.58 -3.99 -12.86
N GLN A 324 -11.35 -4.50 -11.65
CA GLN A 324 -10.64 -3.79 -10.59
C GLN A 324 -9.18 -4.17 -10.55
N VAL A 325 -8.38 -3.39 -9.81
CA VAL A 325 -6.93 -3.55 -9.77
C VAL A 325 -6.51 -4.10 -8.41
N PHE A 326 -5.56 -5.02 -8.40
CA PHE A 326 -4.92 -5.53 -7.19
C PHE A 326 -3.51 -5.00 -7.09
N VAL A 327 -3.10 -4.60 -5.88
CA VAL A 327 -1.78 -4.04 -5.59
C VAL A 327 -1.17 -4.77 -4.42
N GLY A 328 0.05 -5.27 -4.60
CA GLY A 328 0.80 -5.93 -3.54
C GLY A 328 1.57 -4.94 -2.66
N ASP A 329 1.89 -5.35 -1.45
CA ASP A 329 2.86 -4.66 -0.60
C ASP A 329 3.93 -5.62 -0.09
N GLN A 330 5.19 -5.25 -0.30
CA GLN A 330 6.33 -6.05 0.14
C GLN A 330 6.47 -6.02 1.67
N GLY A 331 6.23 -4.87 2.30
CA GLY A 331 6.48 -4.75 3.73
C GLY A 331 5.39 -5.37 4.60
N GLN A 332 4.13 -5.27 4.21
CA GLN A 332 2.99 -5.80 4.97
C GLN A 332 2.57 -7.21 4.55
N SER A 333 3.15 -7.76 3.48
CA SER A 333 2.80 -9.11 3.00
C SER A 333 1.29 -9.26 2.78
N ASN A 334 0.70 -8.27 2.10
CA ASN A 334 -0.71 -8.21 1.78
C ASN A 334 -0.95 -7.69 0.36
N ILE A 335 -2.21 -7.82 -0.05
CA ILE A 335 -2.75 -7.30 -1.30
C ILE A 335 -3.93 -6.39 -0.94
N MET A 336 -4.00 -5.26 -1.62
CA MET A 336 -5.13 -4.33 -1.59
C MET A 336 -5.85 -4.34 -2.94
N ARG A 337 -7.14 -4.01 -2.90
CA ARG A 337 -7.97 -3.80 -4.06
C ARG A 337 -8.16 -2.30 -4.30
N ILE A 338 -8.13 -1.91 -5.57
CA ILE A 338 -8.19 -0.54 -6.02
C ILE A 338 -9.37 -0.40 -6.98
N VAL A 339 -10.28 0.50 -6.61
CA VAL A 339 -11.41 0.90 -7.43
C VAL A 339 -11.03 2.22 -8.09
N LEU A 340 -10.81 2.20 -9.40
CA LEU A 340 -10.49 3.39 -10.18
C LEU A 340 -11.74 3.96 -10.84
N GLU A 341 -11.80 5.27 -10.93
CA GLU A 341 -12.74 6.00 -11.77
C GLU A 341 -12.05 7.19 -12.46
N LYS A 342 -12.67 7.70 -13.51
CA LYS A 342 -12.18 8.85 -14.26
C LYS A 342 -13.17 10.00 -14.12
N VAL A 343 -12.75 11.06 -13.45
CA VAL A 343 -13.55 12.27 -13.21
C VAL A 343 -12.85 13.45 -13.87
N LYS A 344 -13.56 14.16 -14.75
CA LYS A 344 -13.01 15.29 -15.52
C LYS A 344 -11.71 14.93 -16.26
N GLY A 345 -11.64 13.70 -16.78
CA GLY A 345 -10.50 13.20 -17.54
C GLY A 345 -9.30 12.74 -16.70
N GLU A 346 -9.36 12.82 -15.37
CA GLU A 346 -8.30 12.40 -14.46
C GLU A 346 -8.72 11.18 -13.65
N TYR A 347 -7.77 10.26 -13.43
CA TYR A 347 -8.00 9.12 -12.58
C TYR A 347 -8.01 9.53 -11.11
N GLN A 348 -8.94 8.94 -10.38
CA GLN A 348 -9.03 8.98 -8.93
C GLN A 348 -9.70 7.69 -8.42
N GLY A 349 -9.81 7.48 -7.11
CA GLY A 349 -10.47 6.26 -6.63
C GLY A 349 -10.18 5.88 -5.20
N ALA A 350 -10.55 4.65 -4.84
CA ALA A 350 -10.43 4.11 -3.49
C ALA A 350 -9.49 2.91 -3.41
N SER A 351 -8.74 2.85 -2.31
CA SER A 351 -8.05 1.65 -1.86
C SER A 351 -8.83 0.96 -0.75
N ILE A 352 -8.99 -0.36 -0.84
CA ILE A 352 -9.69 -1.23 0.12
C ILE A 352 -8.78 -2.43 0.40
N GLY A 353 -8.74 -2.92 1.64
CA GLY A 353 -8.05 -4.18 1.95
C GLY A 353 -8.58 -5.36 1.12
N PHE A 354 -7.78 -6.41 0.95
CA PHE A 354 -8.24 -7.59 0.21
C PHE A 354 -7.76 -8.92 0.79
N ARG A 355 -6.44 -9.12 0.89
CA ARG A 355 -5.91 -10.35 1.49
C ARG A 355 -4.56 -10.10 2.15
N SER A 356 -4.45 -10.46 3.42
CA SER A 356 -3.21 -10.48 4.20
C SER A 356 -2.69 -11.91 4.45
N GLY A 357 -1.62 -12.06 5.21
CA GLY A 357 -1.15 -13.38 5.67
C GLY A 357 -0.32 -14.15 4.64
N PHE A 358 0.25 -13.47 3.65
CA PHE A 358 1.28 -14.05 2.80
C PHE A 358 2.54 -14.34 3.62
N GLN A 359 3.24 -15.41 3.28
CA GLN A 359 4.39 -15.89 4.05
C GLN A 359 5.63 -14.99 3.92
N SER A 360 5.71 -14.15 2.89
CA SER A 360 6.76 -13.14 2.69
C SER A 360 6.23 -11.91 1.96
N GLY A 361 7.09 -10.94 1.67
CA GLY A 361 6.70 -9.68 1.04
C GLY A 361 6.19 -9.85 -0.38
N VAL A 362 4.96 -9.39 -0.67
CA VAL A 362 4.34 -9.51 -2.00
C VAL A 362 5.03 -8.55 -2.97
N LEU A 363 5.74 -9.07 -3.97
CA LEU A 363 6.44 -8.25 -4.96
C LEU A 363 5.86 -8.36 -6.36
N ARG A 364 5.45 -9.56 -6.78
CA ARG A 364 4.92 -9.83 -8.13
C ARG A 364 3.65 -10.65 -8.10
N MET A 365 2.78 -10.44 -9.08
CA MET A 365 1.51 -11.15 -9.22
C MET A 365 1.21 -11.47 -10.68
N ALA A 366 0.65 -12.64 -10.95
CA ALA A 366 0.18 -13.03 -12.27
C ALA A 366 -1.07 -13.92 -12.15
N PHE A 367 -2.12 -13.61 -12.92
CA PHE A 367 -3.25 -14.51 -13.05
C PHE A 367 -2.88 -15.75 -13.86
N ASP A 368 -3.40 -16.90 -13.47
CA ASP A 368 -3.34 -18.13 -14.24
C ASP A 368 -4.66 -18.38 -14.97
N LYS A 369 -4.65 -19.33 -15.91
CA LYS A 369 -5.79 -19.69 -16.74
C LYS A 369 -6.97 -20.27 -15.96
N ASP A 370 -6.74 -20.81 -14.77
CA ASP A 370 -7.80 -21.30 -13.88
C ASP A 370 -8.49 -20.15 -13.10
N GLY A 371 -8.04 -18.90 -13.31
CA GLY A 371 -8.54 -17.71 -12.63
C GLY A 371 -7.86 -17.43 -11.29
N SER A 372 -7.03 -18.32 -10.76
CA SER A 372 -6.25 -18.06 -9.55
C SER A 372 -5.10 -17.10 -9.81
N MET A 373 -4.54 -16.53 -8.74
CA MET A 373 -3.44 -15.57 -8.82
C MET A 373 -2.19 -16.15 -8.18
N PHE A 374 -1.10 -16.27 -8.93
CA PHE A 374 0.22 -16.51 -8.37
C PHE A 374 0.79 -15.22 -7.78
N VAL A 375 1.46 -15.37 -6.63
CA VAL A 375 2.03 -14.30 -5.83
C VAL A 375 3.49 -14.64 -5.57
N GLY A 376 4.39 -13.87 -6.18
CA GLY A 376 5.83 -13.96 -6.02
C GLY A 376 6.31 -13.06 -4.90
N GLU A 377 7.12 -13.62 -4.01
CA GLU A 377 7.43 -12.99 -2.74
C GLU A 377 8.93 -12.91 -2.43
N THR A 378 9.33 -11.84 -1.76
CA THR A 378 10.67 -11.64 -1.22
C THR A 378 10.70 -10.58 -0.13
N ASN A 379 11.59 -10.74 0.85
CA ASN A 379 11.96 -9.69 1.80
C ASN A 379 13.35 -9.10 1.50
N ARG A 380 13.95 -9.46 0.36
CA ARG A 380 15.24 -8.90 -0.06
C ARG A 380 15.06 -7.42 -0.40
N GLY A 381 16.00 -6.60 0.03
CA GLY A 381 15.98 -5.14 -0.16
C GLY A 381 15.09 -4.39 0.83
N TRP A 382 13.99 -4.99 1.31
CA TRP A 382 13.14 -4.44 2.35
C TRP A 382 12.43 -5.55 3.12
N GLY A 383 12.48 -5.49 4.46
CA GLY A 383 11.85 -6.48 5.34
C GLY A 383 10.34 -6.54 5.19
N SER A 384 9.76 -7.70 5.51
CA SER A 384 8.34 -8.02 5.36
C SER A 384 7.71 -8.54 6.65
N ALA A 385 6.39 -8.44 6.75
CA ALA A 385 5.59 -8.97 7.85
C ALA A 385 5.56 -10.51 7.90
N GLY A 386 5.64 -11.17 6.74
CA GLY A 386 5.72 -12.62 6.64
C GLY A 386 7.07 -13.18 7.13
N ASP A 387 7.02 -14.36 7.75
CA ASP A 387 8.17 -15.00 8.41
C ASP A 387 9.19 -15.63 7.45
N ALA A 388 8.82 -15.87 6.18
CA ALA A 388 9.70 -16.43 5.16
C ALA A 388 10.50 -15.33 4.45
N ASN A 389 11.70 -15.68 3.99
CA ASN A 389 12.55 -14.73 3.24
C ASN A 389 12.12 -14.51 1.78
N GLN A 390 11.41 -15.49 1.24
CA GLN A 390 11.01 -15.55 -0.15
C GLN A 390 9.96 -16.62 -0.32
N GLY A 391 9.23 -16.58 -1.43
CA GLY A 391 8.24 -17.59 -1.71
C GLY A 391 7.55 -17.42 -3.05
N LEU A 392 6.78 -18.45 -3.37
CA LEU A 392 5.71 -18.41 -4.34
C LEU A 392 4.47 -18.94 -3.63
N GLN A 393 3.38 -18.20 -3.65
CA GLN A 393 2.08 -18.65 -3.18
C GLN A 393 1.02 -18.46 -4.28
N ARG A 394 -0.12 -19.10 -4.12
CA ARG A 394 -1.26 -18.99 -5.03
C ARG A 394 -2.49 -18.60 -4.23
N LEU A 395 -3.17 -17.54 -4.64
CA LEU A 395 -4.43 -17.10 -4.07
C LEU A 395 -5.58 -17.67 -4.89
N VAL A 396 -6.49 -18.40 -4.23
CA VAL A 396 -7.58 -19.14 -4.87
C VAL A 396 -8.92 -18.75 -4.27
N TRP A 397 -9.81 -18.20 -5.10
CA TRP A 397 -11.19 -17.95 -4.71
C TRP A 397 -11.96 -19.27 -4.60
N ASN A 398 -12.79 -19.42 -3.56
CA ASN A 398 -13.55 -20.65 -3.31
C ASN A 398 -14.95 -20.68 -3.94
N GLY A 399 -15.31 -19.67 -4.74
CA GLY A 399 -16.62 -19.55 -5.38
C GLY A 399 -17.73 -18.94 -4.51
N LYS A 400 -17.46 -18.57 -3.25
CA LYS A 400 -18.45 -17.93 -2.37
C LYS A 400 -18.35 -16.41 -2.45
N MET A 401 -19.50 -15.74 -2.51
CA MET A 401 -19.59 -14.29 -2.54
C MET A 401 -19.29 -13.69 -1.16
N PRO A 402 -18.26 -12.85 -1.00
CA PRO A 402 -18.05 -12.08 0.23
C PRO A 402 -19.03 -10.91 0.29
N PHE A 403 -19.44 -10.49 1.49
CA PHE A 403 -20.15 -9.22 1.67
C PHE A 403 -19.12 -8.09 1.78
N GLU A 404 -19.02 -7.28 0.73
CA GLU A 404 -17.96 -6.30 0.53
C GLU A 404 -18.46 -5.04 -0.18
N MET A 405 -17.71 -3.94 -0.02
CA MET A 405 -17.84 -2.78 -0.90
C MET A 405 -17.35 -3.16 -2.29
N TYR A 406 -18.25 -3.32 -3.26
CA TYR A 406 -17.88 -3.58 -4.64
C TYR A 406 -17.21 -2.36 -5.29
N THR A 407 -17.83 -1.17 -5.21
CA THR A 407 -17.22 0.09 -5.68
C THR A 407 -17.46 1.22 -4.70
N VAL A 408 -16.61 2.24 -4.75
CA VAL A 408 -16.81 3.53 -4.08
C VAL A 408 -16.57 4.61 -5.14
N LYS A 409 -17.59 5.42 -5.43
CA LYS A 409 -17.53 6.48 -6.44
C LYS A 409 -17.84 7.82 -5.85
N ALA A 410 -17.09 8.85 -6.25
CA ALA A 410 -17.42 10.21 -5.87
C ALA A 410 -18.75 10.65 -6.51
N GLN A 411 -19.48 11.49 -5.78
CA GLN A 411 -20.68 12.16 -6.22
C GLN A 411 -20.54 13.66 -5.92
N PRO A 412 -21.36 14.55 -6.52
CA PRO A 412 -21.25 16.00 -6.34
C PRO A 412 -21.42 16.49 -4.88
N ASP A 413 -21.89 15.63 -3.98
CA ASP A 413 -22.24 15.90 -2.58
C ASP A 413 -21.76 14.80 -1.61
N GLY A 414 -20.97 13.82 -2.06
CA GLY A 414 -20.54 12.71 -1.20
C GLY A 414 -20.02 11.52 -1.99
N PHE A 415 -20.36 10.30 -1.55
CA PHE A 415 -19.90 9.06 -2.17
C PHE A 415 -21.04 8.07 -2.37
N GLU A 416 -21.07 7.39 -3.51
CA GLU A 416 -21.91 6.22 -3.75
C GLU A 416 -21.07 4.95 -3.53
N ILE A 417 -21.52 4.09 -2.62
CA ILE A 417 -20.93 2.80 -2.33
C ILE A 417 -21.87 1.74 -2.90
N GLU A 418 -21.34 0.88 -3.77
CA GLU A 418 -22.03 -0.31 -4.27
C GLU A 418 -21.51 -1.54 -3.54
N PHE A 419 -22.38 -2.51 -3.23
CA PHE A 419 -22.06 -3.71 -2.46
C PHE A 419 -22.19 -4.97 -3.32
N THR A 420 -21.37 -5.98 -3.00
CA THR A 420 -21.44 -7.30 -3.66
C THR A 420 -22.74 -8.05 -3.35
N MET A 421 -23.40 -7.73 -2.24
CA MET A 421 -24.67 -8.31 -1.79
C MET A 421 -25.60 -7.21 -1.23
N PRO A 422 -26.92 -7.42 -1.23
CA PRO A 422 -27.86 -6.46 -0.63
C PRO A 422 -27.57 -6.19 0.86
N VAL A 423 -27.64 -4.92 1.26
CA VAL A 423 -27.48 -4.46 2.65
C VAL A 423 -28.79 -4.55 3.43
N ASP A 424 -28.69 -4.77 4.74
CA ASP A 424 -29.81 -4.53 5.65
C ASP A 424 -30.11 -3.04 5.66
N ARG A 425 -31.28 -2.66 5.12
CA ARG A 425 -31.67 -1.26 4.94
C ARG A 425 -31.64 -0.47 6.25
N LYS A 426 -32.03 -1.08 7.37
CA LYS A 426 -32.05 -0.38 8.66
C LYS A 426 -30.64 -0.02 9.12
N SER A 427 -29.69 -0.95 9.02
CA SER A 427 -28.27 -0.68 9.31
C SER A 427 -27.68 0.37 8.36
N ALA A 428 -28.07 0.33 7.08
CA ALA A 428 -27.54 1.21 6.06
C ALA A 428 -28.15 2.63 6.09
N GLU A 429 -29.36 2.80 6.62
CA GLU A 429 -30.01 4.11 6.82
C GLU A 429 -29.61 4.82 8.13
N ASP A 430 -28.83 4.15 8.98
CA ASP A 430 -28.31 4.70 10.24
C ASP A 430 -26.98 5.44 10.01
N LEU A 431 -26.94 6.73 10.31
CA LEU A 431 -25.74 7.55 10.15
C LEU A 431 -24.61 7.17 11.11
N ASP A 432 -24.91 6.45 12.20
CA ASP A 432 -23.89 5.96 13.14
C ASP A 432 -23.14 4.73 12.57
N SER A 433 -23.66 4.11 11.50
CA SER A 433 -22.99 3.03 10.78
C SER A 433 -21.77 3.47 9.97
N TYR A 434 -21.57 4.78 9.85
CA TYR A 434 -20.59 5.39 8.97
C TYR A 434 -19.70 6.38 9.72
N LYS A 435 -18.44 6.47 9.30
CA LYS A 435 -17.54 7.56 9.68
C LYS A 435 -16.72 8.00 8.48
N VAL A 436 -16.55 9.31 8.30
CA VAL A 436 -15.66 9.87 7.28
C VAL A 436 -14.63 10.78 7.93
N VAL A 437 -13.36 10.55 7.63
CA VAL A 437 -12.24 11.40 8.05
C VAL A 437 -11.44 11.80 6.82
N SER A 438 -11.08 13.06 6.69
CA SER A 438 -10.27 13.59 5.59
C SER A 438 -8.87 13.96 6.05
N TYR A 439 -7.84 13.78 5.21
CA TYR A 439 -6.48 14.25 5.47
C TYR A 439 -5.67 14.47 4.18
N LEU A 440 -4.47 15.06 4.33
CA LEU A 440 -3.47 15.29 3.29
C LEU A 440 -2.09 14.77 3.70
N TYR A 441 -1.18 14.75 2.73
CA TYR A 441 0.26 14.50 2.93
C TYR A 441 1.09 15.70 2.45
N LYS A 442 2.11 16.06 3.23
CA LYS A 442 3.09 17.08 2.84
C LYS A 442 3.93 16.61 1.65
N HIS A 443 4.36 17.55 0.82
CA HIS A 443 5.29 17.38 -0.30
C HIS A 443 6.56 18.19 -0.03
N TYR A 444 7.60 17.51 0.45
CA TYR A 444 8.79 18.10 1.06
C TYR A 444 9.93 17.06 1.18
N PRO A 445 11.20 17.45 1.40
CA PRO A 445 12.37 16.54 1.37
C PRO A 445 12.54 15.72 2.66
N VAL A 446 11.46 15.31 3.32
CA VAL A 446 11.47 14.46 4.51
C VAL A 446 10.97 13.08 4.14
N TYR A 447 11.57 12.04 4.75
CA TYR A 447 11.19 10.66 4.48
C TYR A 447 9.74 10.38 4.95
N GLY A 448 8.83 10.33 3.99
CA GLY A 448 7.40 10.20 4.25
C GLY A 448 6.76 11.46 4.82
N SER A 449 5.44 11.40 4.96
CA SER A 449 4.64 12.44 5.61
C SER A 449 3.67 11.78 6.58
N PRO A 450 3.48 12.33 7.78
CA PRO A 450 2.29 12.01 8.56
C PRO A 450 1.04 12.44 7.81
N GLN A 451 -0.11 11.89 8.19
CA GLN A 451 -1.40 12.45 7.83
C GLN A 451 -1.53 13.81 8.52
N ILE A 452 -1.83 14.86 7.76
CA ILE A 452 -2.05 16.22 8.29
C ILE A 452 -3.42 16.74 7.86
N ASN A 453 -3.89 17.78 8.54
CA ASN A 453 -5.25 18.32 8.38
C ASN A 453 -6.31 17.21 8.56
N LEU A 454 -6.08 16.34 9.54
CA LEU A 454 -6.97 15.23 9.87
C LEU A 454 -8.25 15.78 10.51
N GLU A 455 -9.37 15.65 9.82
CA GLU A 455 -10.64 16.25 10.23
C GLU A 455 -11.79 15.28 10.00
N ASP A 456 -12.70 15.17 10.96
CA ASP A 456 -13.97 14.48 10.78
C ASP A 456 -14.83 15.23 9.76
N VAL A 457 -15.37 14.50 8.78
CA VAL A 457 -16.31 15.04 7.80
C VAL A 457 -17.71 14.61 8.19
N LYS A 458 -18.57 15.60 8.46
CA LYS A 458 -19.93 15.35 8.91
C LYS A 458 -20.76 14.72 7.79
N ILE A 459 -21.43 13.63 8.09
CA ILE A 459 -22.42 13.00 7.21
C ILE A 459 -23.78 13.63 7.49
N THR A 460 -24.40 14.22 6.48
CA THR A 460 -25.69 14.93 6.58
C THR A 460 -26.88 14.04 6.27
N GLY A 461 -26.67 12.95 5.54
CA GLY A 461 -27.71 11.98 5.24
C GLY A 461 -27.22 10.82 4.39
N VAL A 462 -28.07 9.80 4.25
CA VAL A 462 -27.83 8.65 3.37
C VAL A 462 -29.07 8.32 2.55
N LYS A 463 -28.86 7.70 1.38
CA LYS A 463 -29.93 7.14 0.55
C LYS A 463 -29.55 5.73 0.10
N VAL A 464 -30.39 4.75 0.46
CA VAL A 464 -30.23 3.34 0.05
C VAL A 464 -31.05 3.09 -1.21
N SER A 465 -30.45 2.49 -2.23
CA SER A 465 -31.15 2.12 -3.48
C SER A 465 -32.25 1.09 -3.25
N ASP A 466 -33.23 1.01 -4.13
CA ASP A 466 -34.40 0.13 -3.99
C ASP A 466 -34.04 -1.36 -3.88
N ASP A 467 -32.98 -1.79 -4.59
CA ASP A 467 -32.44 -3.15 -4.55
C ASP A 467 -31.51 -3.42 -3.34
N ASN A 468 -31.33 -2.42 -2.48
CA ASN A 468 -30.41 -2.41 -1.34
C ASN A 468 -28.96 -2.74 -1.71
N LYS A 469 -28.52 -2.55 -2.95
CA LYS A 469 -27.12 -2.79 -3.36
C LYS A 469 -26.26 -1.54 -3.38
N LYS A 470 -26.84 -0.36 -3.16
CA LYS A 470 -26.12 0.90 -3.14
C LYS A 470 -26.53 1.78 -1.98
N VAL A 471 -25.55 2.51 -1.46
CA VAL A 471 -25.77 3.60 -0.50
C VAL A 471 -25.03 4.82 -1.01
N ARG A 472 -25.75 5.95 -1.16
CA ARG A 472 -25.13 7.26 -1.32
C ARG A 472 -25.06 7.94 0.04
N ILE A 473 -23.85 8.18 0.52
CA ILE A 473 -23.58 9.00 1.72
C ILE A 473 -23.39 10.44 1.28
N VAL A 474 -24.07 11.37 1.94
CA VAL A 474 -23.98 12.82 1.66
C VAL A 474 -23.17 13.48 2.76
N LEU A 475 -22.19 14.28 2.36
CA LEU A 475 -21.23 14.92 3.25
C LEU A 475 -21.47 16.43 3.34
N ASP A 476 -21.17 17.00 4.50
CA ASP A 476 -21.11 18.44 4.74
C ASP A 476 -19.78 19.00 4.19
N GLY A 477 -19.73 19.16 2.86
CA GLY A 477 -18.56 19.66 2.15
C GLY A 477 -17.59 18.56 1.73
N MET A 478 -17.42 18.42 0.41
CA MET A 478 -16.39 17.59 -0.21
C MET A 478 -15.07 18.34 -0.26
N LYS A 479 -13.97 17.73 0.18
CA LYS A 479 -12.65 18.38 0.21
C LYS A 479 -11.79 17.91 -0.95
N GLN A 480 -11.78 18.69 -2.04
CA GLN A 480 -10.93 18.39 -3.19
C GLN A 480 -9.45 18.28 -2.77
N TYR A 481 -8.74 17.34 -3.37
CA TYR A 481 -7.36 16.89 -3.14
C TYR A 481 -7.12 16.05 -1.88
N TYR A 482 -8.11 15.90 -1.00
CA TYR A 482 -7.96 15.11 0.23
C TYR A 482 -8.16 13.62 -0.02
N VAL A 483 -7.51 12.82 0.83
CA VAL A 483 -7.89 11.43 1.05
C VAL A 483 -9.03 11.40 2.07
N HIS A 484 -10.07 10.62 1.79
CA HIS A 484 -11.21 10.39 2.66
C HIS A 484 -11.19 8.93 3.10
N LYS A 485 -10.95 8.67 4.39
CA LYS A 485 -11.21 7.37 5.01
C LYS A 485 -12.71 7.27 5.25
N ILE A 486 -13.37 6.34 4.57
CA ILE A 486 -14.80 6.06 4.65
C ILE A 486 -14.95 4.70 5.33
N SER A 487 -15.45 4.69 6.57
CA SER A 487 -15.64 3.51 7.40
C SER A 487 -17.11 3.14 7.48
N LEU A 488 -17.45 1.86 7.25
CA LEU A 488 -18.82 1.32 7.20
C LEU A 488 -19.05 0.23 8.28
N GLU A 489 -18.43 0.36 9.44
CA GLU A 489 -18.42 -0.68 10.49
C GLU A 489 -19.82 -1.10 10.99
N GLY A 490 -20.84 -0.24 10.85
CA GLY A 490 -22.21 -0.56 11.25
C GLY A 490 -23.08 -1.19 10.16
N VAL A 491 -22.65 -1.15 8.89
CA VAL A 491 -23.44 -1.70 7.77
C VAL A 491 -23.42 -3.23 7.82
N ARG A 492 -24.59 -3.85 7.63
CA ARG A 492 -24.77 -5.30 7.67
C ARG A 492 -25.37 -5.80 6.36
N SER A 493 -25.12 -7.05 6.00
CA SER A 493 -25.81 -7.70 4.89
C SER A 493 -27.28 -8.00 5.25
N ALA A 494 -28.16 -8.00 4.26
CA ALA A 494 -29.59 -8.30 4.49
C ALA A 494 -29.85 -9.78 4.82
N SER A 495 -29.06 -10.69 4.25
CA SER A 495 -29.35 -12.12 4.28
C SER A 495 -28.93 -12.83 5.56
N ASN A 496 -27.86 -12.37 6.20
CA ASN A 496 -27.21 -13.08 7.30
C ASN A 496 -26.57 -12.14 8.34
N SER A 497 -26.81 -10.83 8.22
CA SER A 497 -26.27 -9.82 9.13
C SER A 497 -24.75 -9.83 9.26
N TRP A 498 -24.03 -10.29 8.23
CA TRP A 498 -22.57 -10.22 8.20
C TRP A 498 -22.11 -8.77 8.15
N SER A 499 -21.02 -8.47 8.85
CA SER A 499 -20.25 -7.26 8.60
C SER A 499 -19.51 -7.35 7.27
N LEU A 500 -19.10 -6.20 6.74
CA LEU A 500 -18.15 -6.15 5.64
C LEU A 500 -16.86 -6.88 6.03
N VAL A 501 -16.27 -7.61 5.07
CA VAL A 501 -14.95 -8.21 5.27
C VAL A 501 -13.90 -7.10 5.44
N HIS A 502 -13.95 -6.07 4.60
CA HIS A 502 -13.14 -4.86 4.74
C HIS A 502 -14.04 -3.63 4.89
N PRO A 503 -14.20 -3.08 6.12
CA PRO A 503 -15.14 -1.98 6.37
C PRO A 503 -14.60 -0.60 5.98
N ASP A 504 -13.31 -0.49 5.62
CA ASP A 504 -12.63 0.77 5.37
C ASP A 504 -12.25 0.94 3.89
N ALA A 505 -12.59 2.09 3.32
CA ALA A 505 -12.13 2.55 2.02
C ALA A 505 -11.37 3.87 2.16
N TYR A 506 -10.25 4.02 1.44
CA TYR A 506 -9.46 5.24 1.41
C TYR A 506 -9.54 5.87 0.03
N TYR A 507 -10.43 6.84 -0.10
CA TYR A 507 -10.74 7.49 -1.36
C TYR A 507 -9.87 8.74 -1.58
N THR A 508 -9.10 8.78 -2.66
CA THR A 508 -8.35 9.97 -3.10
C THR A 508 -9.24 10.80 -4.02
N LEU A 509 -9.58 12.04 -3.63
CA LEU A 509 -10.50 12.89 -4.38
C LEU A 509 -9.77 14.01 -5.11
N ASN A 510 -9.35 13.79 -6.36
CA ASN A 510 -8.67 14.83 -7.16
C ASN A 510 -9.65 15.86 -7.72
N ASN A 511 -10.84 15.41 -8.13
CA ASN A 511 -11.89 16.21 -8.75
C ASN A 511 -13.26 15.82 -8.17
N ILE A 512 -14.09 16.83 -7.92
CA ILE A 512 -15.50 16.61 -7.58
C ILE A 512 -16.28 16.45 -8.90
N PRO A 513 -17.00 15.35 -9.10
CA PRO A 513 -17.78 15.13 -10.32
C PRO A 513 -18.95 16.13 -10.40
N ASP A 514 -19.33 16.45 -11.63
CA ASP A 514 -20.56 17.19 -11.90
C ASP A 514 -21.76 16.22 -11.81
N GLY A 515 -22.97 16.74 -11.65
CA GLY A 515 -24.19 15.94 -11.61
C GLY A 515 -25.22 16.44 -10.61
N GLU A 516 -26.31 15.70 -10.48
CA GLU A 516 -27.40 16.06 -9.56
C GLU A 516 -27.04 15.71 -8.10
N ARG A 517 -27.26 16.69 -7.23
CA ARG A 517 -27.22 16.51 -5.77
C ARG A 517 -28.53 15.91 -5.28
N LEU A 518 -28.46 15.08 -4.25
CA LEU A 518 -29.67 14.56 -3.63
C LEU A 518 -30.43 15.68 -2.90
N LYS A 519 -31.76 15.66 -3.03
CA LYS A 519 -32.63 16.55 -2.26
C LYS A 519 -32.64 16.10 -0.81
N VAL A 520 -32.66 17.05 0.12
CA VAL A 520 -32.72 16.77 1.56
C VAL A 520 -33.96 15.92 1.92
N SER A 521 -35.07 16.08 1.19
CA SER A 521 -36.29 15.28 1.36
C SER A 521 -36.10 13.77 1.13
N ASP A 522 -35.08 13.39 0.36
CA ASP A 522 -34.82 12.02 -0.04
C ASP A 522 -33.83 11.32 0.90
N LEU A 523 -33.26 12.07 1.84
CA LEU A 523 -32.22 11.58 2.73
C LEU A 523 -32.81 11.01 4.02
N LYS A 524 -32.21 9.91 4.47
CA LYS A 524 -32.37 9.41 5.83
C LYS A 524 -31.29 10.01 6.72
N THR A 525 -31.69 10.44 7.90
CA THR A 525 -30.83 11.11 8.88
C THR A 525 -30.88 10.46 10.26
N THR A 526 -31.34 9.21 10.33
CA THR A 526 -31.51 8.47 11.58
C THR A 526 -30.16 8.21 12.25
N ARG A 527 -30.10 8.32 13.58
CA ARG A 527 -28.96 7.93 14.42
C ARG A 527 -29.47 7.04 15.54
N SER A 528 -29.00 5.81 15.61
CA SER A 528 -29.48 4.85 16.62
C SER A 528 -28.81 5.01 17.99
N GLY A 529 -27.64 5.64 18.05
CA GLY A 529 -26.82 5.76 19.26
C GLY A 529 -26.24 4.42 19.76
N LYS A 530 -26.34 3.34 18.98
CA LYS A 530 -25.98 1.97 19.41
C LYS A 530 -24.56 1.54 19.07
N ALA A 531 -23.85 2.24 18.18
CA ALA A 531 -22.43 2.03 17.91
C ALA A 531 -21.89 3.24 17.14
N GLN A 532 -20.90 3.95 17.68
CA GLN A 532 -20.03 4.77 16.83
C GLN A 532 -19.06 3.81 16.15
N ALA A 533 -18.95 3.86 14.81
CA ALA A 533 -17.81 3.27 14.12
C ALA A 533 -16.53 3.80 14.78
N SER A 534 -15.80 2.92 15.47
CA SER A 534 -14.77 3.31 16.41
C SER A 534 -13.42 3.20 15.76
N VAL A 535 -12.88 4.31 15.25
CA VAL A 535 -11.45 4.58 15.44
C VAL A 535 -11.19 6.08 15.65
N SER A 536 -10.29 6.30 16.60
CA SER A 536 -9.92 7.51 17.32
C SER A 536 -9.32 8.63 16.46
N ALA A 537 -9.93 9.81 16.56
CA ALA A 537 -9.36 11.08 16.14
C ALA A 537 -9.58 12.07 17.29
N GLU A 538 -8.51 12.59 17.88
CA GLU A 538 -8.56 13.81 18.69
C GLU A 538 -7.36 14.69 18.30
N PRO A 539 -7.58 16.00 18.13
CA PRO A 539 -6.56 16.93 17.66
C PRO A 539 -5.53 17.21 18.78
N ALA A 540 -4.25 17.15 18.46
CA ALA A 540 -3.20 17.60 19.35
C ALA A 540 -3.29 19.13 19.50
N LYS A 541 -3.74 19.60 20.67
CA LYS A 541 -3.58 21.00 21.09
C LYS A 541 -2.34 21.15 21.98
N GLU A 542 -1.62 22.24 21.68
CA GLU A 542 -0.69 23.04 22.48
C GLU A 542 0.67 22.49 22.96
N HIS A 543 1.71 23.05 22.33
CA HIS A 543 3.00 23.57 22.82
C HIS A 543 3.56 23.15 24.19
N VAL A 544 4.83 22.72 24.19
CA VAL A 544 5.96 23.38 24.90
C VAL A 544 7.28 23.08 24.14
N SER A 545 8.04 24.11 23.78
CA SER A 545 9.40 24.04 23.22
C SER A 545 10.44 23.61 24.29
N PRO A 546 11.49 22.87 23.92
CA PRO A 546 12.47 22.35 24.87
C PRO A 546 13.70 23.25 24.96
N ASP A 547 13.65 24.30 25.77
CA ASP A 547 14.89 24.93 26.26
C ASP A 547 15.17 24.43 27.67
N GLY A 548 16.04 23.43 27.74
CA GLY A 548 16.55 22.89 28.99
C GLY A 548 17.41 23.92 29.70
N LYS A 549 16.91 24.46 30.82
CA LYS A 549 17.67 24.90 32.00
C LYS A 549 16.70 25.27 33.14
N GLY A 550 16.39 24.29 33.98
CA GLY A 550 15.65 24.50 35.24
C GLY A 550 16.14 23.51 36.30
N LYS A 551 16.68 24.02 37.40
CA LYS A 551 17.23 23.27 38.53
C LYS A 551 16.23 22.26 39.10
N ALA A 552 16.71 21.03 39.34
CA ALA A 552 15.97 19.98 40.04
C ALA A 552 15.59 20.42 41.47
N THR A 553 14.32 20.25 41.81
CA THR A 553 13.82 20.22 43.20
C THR A 553 13.17 18.84 43.41
N PRO A 554 13.45 18.12 44.51
CA PRO A 554 13.03 16.73 44.64
C PRO A 554 11.53 16.65 44.95
N ALA A 555 10.76 16.03 44.04
CA ALA A 555 9.36 15.70 44.27
C ALA A 555 9.24 14.31 44.92
N LYS A 556 8.40 14.23 45.96
CA LYS A 556 8.07 13.05 46.75
C LYS A 556 7.56 11.89 45.87
N ALA A 557 8.03 10.68 46.18
CA ALA A 557 7.55 9.43 45.60
C ALA A 557 6.05 9.22 45.88
N GLY A 558 5.23 9.33 44.83
CA GLY A 558 3.85 8.84 44.80
C GLY A 558 3.82 7.43 44.22
N ALA A 559 2.90 6.59 44.71
CA ALA A 559 2.73 5.19 44.32
C ALA A 559 2.65 5.02 42.78
N ALA A 560 3.36 4.03 42.25
CA ALA A 560 3.40 3.72 40.83
C ALA A 560 1.99 3.44 40.28
N ALA A 561 1.54 4.24 39.33
CA ALA A 561 0.33 3.96 38.57
C ALA A 561 0.50 2.59 37.87
N LYS A 562 -0.52 1.74 37.97
CA LYS A 562 -0.54 0.42 37.32
C LYS A 562 -0.36 0.61 35.81
N ALA A 563 0.58 -0.13 35.21
CA ALA A 563 0.81 -0.05 33.77
C ALA A 563 -0.46 -0.43 32.99
N PRO A 564 -0.74 0.21 31.84
CA PRO A 564 -1.91 -0.11 31.04
C PRO A 564 -1.93 -1.58 30.62
N THR A 565 -3.12 -2.14 30.44
CA THR A 565 -3.33 -3.48 29.89
C THR A 565 -3.28 -3.48 28.36
N TRP A 566 -3.18 -4.67 27.75
CA TRP A 566 -3.26 -4.82 26.29
C TRP A 566 -4.56 -4.23 25.73
N GLU A 567 -5.72 -4.49 26.36
CA GLU A 567 -7.01 -3.98 25.87
C GLU A 567 -7.09 -2.44 25.93
N GLU A 568 -6.38 -1.80 26.86
CA GLU A 568 -6.33 -0.34 26.97
C GLU A 568 -5.36 0.29 25.96
N VAL A 569 -4.27 -0.40 25.60
CA VAL A 569 -3.25 0.12 24.68
C VAL A 569 -3.47 -0.29 23.23
N LYS A 570 -4.11 -1.44 22.95
CA LYS A 570 -4.39 -1.92 21.58
C LYS A 570 -5.07 -0.86 20.70
N PRO A 571 -6.09 -0.10 21.16
CA PRO A 571 -6.67 0.98 20.38
C PRO A 571 -5.67 2.11 20.07
N LEU A 572 -4.74 2.41 20.98
CA LEU A 572 -3.69 3.41 20.78
C LEU A 572 -2.64 2.93 19.77
N LEU A 573 -2.25 1.66 19.83
CA LEU A 573 -1.33 1.07 18.86
C LEU A 573 -1.95 1.02 17.46
N ALA A 574 -3.24 0.68 17.36
CA ALA A 574 -3.98 0.71 16.10
C ALA A 574 -4.09 2.14 15.55
N LYS A 575 -4.51 3.09 16.39
CA LYS A 575 -4.61 4.53 16.05
C LYS A 575 -3.33 5.07 15.44
N ASN A 576 -2.20 4.73 16.04
CA ASN A 576 -0.89 5.23 15.66
C ASN A 576 -0.16 4.30 14.69
N THR A 577 -0.89 3.38 14.03
CA THR A 577 -0.38 2.40 13.06
C THR A 577 0.81 1.58 13.55
N CYS A 578 1.00 1.46 14.87
CA CYS A 578 2.11 0.72 15.45
C CYS A 578 1.95 -0.79 15.23
N LEU A 579 0.70 -1.28 15.19
CA LEU A 579 0.38 -2.70 14.94
C LEU A 579 0.72 -3.16 13.51
N ALA A 580 1.00 -2.23 12.60
CA ALA A 580 1.40 -2.54 11.23
C ALA A 580 2.83 -3.11 11.15
N CYS A 581 3.69 -2.67 12.08
CA CYS A 581 5.11 -3.02 12.07
C CYS A 581 5.53 -3.82 13.31
N HIS A 582 4.70 -3.86 14.36
CA HIS A 582 4.99 -4.52 15.62
C HIS A 582 3.81 -5.38 16.07
N ALA A 583 4.10 -6.56 16.64
CA ALA A 583 3.12 -7.40 17.30
C ALA A 583 3.50 -7.61 18.78
N PRO A 584 2.58 -8.05 19.65
CA PRO A 584 2.85 -8.26 21.08
C PRO A 584 4.09 -9.12 21.36
N ASP A 585 4.20 -10.24 20.65
CA ASP A 585 5.08 -11.36 21.01
C ASP A 585 5.82 -11.99 19.82
N LYS A 586 5.59 -11.50 18.60
CA LYS A 586 6.27 -11.97 17.40
C LYS A 586 6.81 -10.83 16.54
N LYS A 587 7.84 -11.15 15.76
CA LYS A 587 8.40 -10.26 14.75
C LYS A 587 7.36 -10.02 13.66
N VAL A 588 7.37 -8.80 13.10
CA VAL A 588 6.64 -8.41 11.89
C VAL A 588 7.67 -7.68 11.00
N VAL A 589 7.40 -6.43 10.59
CA VAL A 589 8.39 -5.56 9.93
C VAL A 589 9.50 -5.17 10.92
N GLY A 590 9.10 -4.81 12.15
CA GLY A 590 9.97 -4.48 13.27
C GLY A 590 9.92 -5.55 14.38
N PRO A 591 10.66 -5.33 15.49
CA PRO A 591 10.69 -6.26 16.63
C PRO A 591 9.34 -6.37 17.33
N SER A 592 9.09 -7.50 18.02
CA SER A 592 7.92 -7.62 18.89
C SER A 592 7.99 -6.61 20.03
N TYR A 593 6.84 -6.19 20.58
CA TYR A 593 6.83 -5.33 21.78
C TYR A 593 7.52 -6.01 22.96
N ALA A 594 7.39 -7.34 23.09
CA ALA A 594 8.13 -8.12 24.06
C ALA A 594 9.65 -8.03 23.86
N ASP A 595 10.15 -8.04 22.62
CA ASP A 595 11.58 -7.86 22.35
C ASP A 595 12.04 -6.43 22.63
N VAL A 596 11.22 -5.43 22.31
CA VAL A 596 11.49 -4.03 22.70
C VAL A 596 11.61 -3.91 24.22
N ALA A 597 10.71 -4.57 24.96
CA ALA A 597 10.72 -4.58 26.42
C ALA A 597 12.00 -5.21 27.00
N LYS A 598 12.55 -6.26 26.37
CA LYS A 598 13.81 -6.90 26.77
C LYS A 598 15.02 -5.95 26.74
N ARG A 599 14.96 -4.86 25.97
CA ARG A 599 16.01 -3.82 25.95
C ARG A 599 16.00 -2.92 27.19
N LYS A 600 14.96 -2.98 28.03
CA LYS A 600 14.83 -2.23 29.29
C LYS A 600 15.07 -0.73 29.12
N TYR A 601 14.61 -0.16 28.01
CA TYR A 601 14.64 1.29 27.81
C TYR A 601 13.71 1.99 28.82
N SER A 602 14.07 3.18 29.29
CA SER A 602 13.13 3.97 30.09
C SER A 602 11.92 4.38 29.25
N ASN A 603 10.82 4.78 29.89
CA ASN A 603 9.64 5.26 29.17
C ASN A 603 10.01 6.45 28.27
N GLU A 604 10.82 7.37 28.79
CA GLU A 604 11.31 8.55 28.06
C GLU A 604 12.13 8.15 26.85
N LYS A 605 12.93 7.09 26.97
CA LYS A 605 13.74 6.58 25.85
C LYS A 605 12.88 5.92 24.77
N ILE A 606 11.87 5.15 25.15
CA ILE A 606 10.92 4.57 24.18
C ILE A 606 10.17 5.69 23.46
N VAL A 607 9.70 6.70 24.21
CA VAL A 607 9.07 7.89 23.63
C VAL A 607 10.04 8.55 22.65
N GLU A 608 11.28 8.86 23.02
CA GLU A 608 12.30 9.41 22.12
C GLU A 608 12.45 8.57 20.84
N LEU A 609 12.53 7.24 20.95
CA LEU A 609 12.70 6.34 19.81
C LEU A 609 11.47 6.24 18.91
N ILE A 610 10.26 6.56 19.40
CA ILE A 610 9.06 6.68 18.55
C ILE A 610 9.19 7.89 17.62
N TYR A 611 9.76 9.01 18.09
CA TYR A 611 9.94 10.22 17.28
C TYR A 611 11.24 10.21 16.48
N ALA A 612 12.31 9.65 17.04
CA ALA A 612 13.65 9.61 16.46
C ALA A 612 14.22 8.18 16.59
N PRO A 613 13.71 7.22 15.81
CA PRO A 613 14.18 5.85 15.85
C PRO A 613 15.67 5.78 15.50
N LYS A 614 16.40 4.91 16.21
CA LYS A 614 17.83 4.65 16.00
C LYS A 614 18.01 3.23 15.47
N PRO A 615 18.10 3.02 14.14
CA PRO A 615 18.23 1.69 13.55
C PRO A 615 19.41 0.89 14.09
N GLU A 616 20.47 1.56 14.55
CA GLU A 616 21.67 0.96 15.14
C GLU A 616 21.35 0.16 16.42
N ASN A 617 20.23 0.46 17.08
CA ASN A 617 19.76 -0.32 18.22
C ASN A 617 19.28 -1.72 17.82
N TRP A 618 18.91 -1.93 16.56
CA TRP A 618 18.28 -3.15 16.03
C TRP A 618 18.96 -3.63 14.73
N PRO A 619 20.24 -4.01 14.77
CA PRO A 619 21.01 -4.35 13.57
C PRO A 619 20.46 -5.55 12.80
N ASP A 620 19.71 -6.43 13.46
CA ASP A 620 19.10 -7.63 12.84
C ASP A 620 17.81 -7.33 12.06
N TYR A 621 17.37 -6.06 12.04
CA TYR A 621 16.16 -5.61 11.35
C TYR A 621 16.53 -4.76 10.15
N ALA A 622 16.23 -5.27 8.95
CA ALA A 622 16.56 -4.62 7.69
C ALA A 622 15.76 -3.34 7.41
N THR A 623 14.56 -3.22 7.98
CA THR A 623 13.66 -2.08 7.75
C THR A 623 13.77 -1.07 8.90
N PRO A 624 14.32 0.14 8.67
CA PRO A 624 14.34 1.17 9.69
C PRO A 624 12.91 1.64 9.98
N MET A 625 12.57 1.78 11.26
CA MET A 625 11.31 2.40 11.67
C MET A 625 11.30 3.87 11.20
N ALA A 626 10.21 4.30 10.56
CA ALA A 626 10.01 5.70 10.25
C ALA A 626 9.71 6.49 11.55
N PRO A 627 10.21 7.72 11.71
CA PRO A 627 9.75 8.64 12.73
C PRO A 627 8.21 8.71 12.79
N MET A 628 7.63 8.64 13.98
CA MET A 628 6.18 8.72 14.18
C MET A 628 5.76 10.00 14.92
N PRO A 629 6.07 11.21 14.39
CA PRO A 629 5.79 12.48 15.07
C PRO A 629 4.30 12.78 15.26
N GLN A 630 3.43 12.03 14.57
CA GLN A 630 1.98 12.07 14.75
C GLN A 630 1.49 11.40 16.03
N VAL A 631 2.28 10.51 16.65
CA VAL A 631 1.91 9.91 17.94
C VAL A 631 1.95 11.02 18.97
N SER A 632 0.88 11.25 19.72
CA SER A 632 0.91 12.25 20.79
C SER A 632 1.88 11.84 21.91
N LYS A 633 2.50 12.80 22.61
CA LYS A 633 3.38 12.48 23.76
C LYS A 633 2.64 11.66 24.84
N ALA A 634 1.35 11.93 25.04
CA ALA A 634 0.51 11.19 25.98
C ALA A 634 0.30 9.73 25.55
N ASP A 635 -0.03 9.50 24.28
CA ASP A 635 -0.19 8.14 23.74
C ASP A 635 1.15 7.40 23.73
N ALA A 636 2.24 8.06 23.30
CA ALA A 636 3.59 7.50 23.32
C ALA A 636 4.02 7.08 24.74
N ALA A 637 3.72 7.90 25.76
CA ALA A 637 4.02 7.57 27.15
C ALA A 637 3.22 6.37 27.67
N LYS A 638 1.92 6.27 27.31
CA LYS A 638 1.09 5.09 27.65
C LYS A 638 1.59 3.82 26.97
N ILE A 639 1.94 3.91 25.70
CA ILE A 639 2.52 2.81 24.92
C ILE A 639 3.85 2.38 25.56
N ALA A 640 4.74 3.32 25.87
CA ALA A 640 6.03 3.04 26.51
C ALA A 640 5.88 2.36 27.86
N ALA A 641 4.96 2.85 28.71
CA ALA A 641 4.67 2.25 30.02
C ALA A 641 4.13 0.82 29.88
N TRP A 642 3.27 0.56 28.90
CA TRP A 642 2.80 -0.80 28.61
C TRP A 642 3.92 -1.70 28.10
N ILE A 643 4.74 -1.25 27.13
CA ILE A 643 5.86 -2.03 26.60
C ILE A 643 6.79 -2.44 27.74
N ASN A 644 7.16 -1.50 28.62
CA ASN A 644 8.01 -1.81 29.76
C ASN A 644 7.36 -2.76 30.77
N SER A 645 6.03 -2.81 30.84
CA SER A 645 5.34 -3.82 31.66
C SER A 645 5.43 -5.24 31.10
N LEU A 646 5.80 -5.41 29.83
CA LEU A 646 6.04 -6.72 29.20
C LEU A 646 7.41 -7.30 29.55
N ALA A 647 8.34 -6.49 30.07
CA ALA A 647 9.66 -6.93 30.49
C ALA A 647 9.53 -7.77 31.77
N LYS A 648 9.34 -9.08 31.59
CA LYS A 648 9.45 -10.05 32.67
C LYS A 648 10.91 -10.36 32.97
#